data_AF-A0A845MNK3-F1
#
_entry.id   AF-A0A845MNK3-F1
#
_cell.length_a   1.000
_cell.length_b   1.000
_cell.length_c   1.000
_cell.angle_alpha   90.00
_cell.angle_beta   90.00
_cell.angle_gamma   90.00
#
_symmetry.space_group_name_H-M   'P 1'
#
loop_
_entity.id
_entity.type
_entity.pdbx_description
1 polymer ?
#
loop_
_entity_poly.entity_id
_entity_poly.type
_entity_poly.pdbx_seq_one_letter_code
_entity_poly.pdbx_strand_id
1 'polypeptide(L)'
;MANTTIIVSNSSQLSAALKSATGGETIVLNSGNYGSLSVSNLNFSSEVTIVSANPDNMAVFSTVNVSYSSNVTFDSIEVDYHPTASSYSHDSAFMVNRSSDISIVNSVIEGELASTTSNGNAAGYAAGRGVTIQYSDDVKLDGNVIDTFGKGVVLHESEQVEILNGSIENVRTSHIVGADVHDVTVDGNYFGASNPYGYGGSNDHGDNIHFWIDSSQSEDSANITITNNFFDQSDGFPIMGVYIEDHGNTAAKFENVVIDNNVMHLGHRQAILIEGADGVQVTNNTMLPSVDDPKNSPGINFSLATKNVVVTDNVISAPIAEYTDDIGILKNSNNYYVQESNSGASNYIGKLFVDAMSGNPDLDDLQPVKDLGAGADLTEVGPGTTHDNGSDDNSTPDDSNETPDTPDDTTDSDTETPDDSNETPDNSDDDTNTGNNGNGGDDTTGSNDPVETDDLIRANMNGDANNAADPNSDDETVSNSVSFVKDGNREAVKLNDGAISYDNTGQFLNNDAYTLSFDFKKEAGAENASGYAIYFSSSFVVKINSETITAMVQTSNGTNWVNIDNIDIHNTDWHQFTLTFSGDNGEAVFYVDGVEAATVTGLDGAVQTGNQWHDFFVGGEYGGSFNGLIDNVSFAQGAINGDQAEELYKSMVENTDGSTNDDGQGTDDTNDDDQGTDDTTDDTTDETETPDETDTTDDDTTPDPQDPDETETGNDDTDTGDSDTDTGDSNIPDLDDELEIAALDQAATAIGDGILNLGRGDEYFGQDDFTASVTFALDDLDAGRGRLLWNHMNYGIQVQDDDLMVYFAEDGQRLQVYTFKDAIKDTDWHDVQLVLDDEADTFSIYFDGELLQSQSGVTGGVADPKWWDVTVGGTAFQNNDDFQGRIADFSIIDESLDIDSGMSVFERTAYIDAHDDLNSSNLDVIGVALVEDSLDFA
;
A
#
# COMPACT_ATOMS: atom_id res chain seq x y z
N MET A 1 11.24 41.65 -39.65
CA MET A 1 11.39 42.45 -40.89
C MET A 1 11.16 43.93 -40.58
N ALA A 2 10.04 44.54 -40.97
CA ALA A 2 9.54 45.74 -40.31
C ALA A 2 8.39 45.28 -39.42
N ASN A 3 8.59 45.31 -38.10
CA ASN A 3 7.64 44.76 -37.13
C ASN A 3 6.28 45.45 -37.35
N THR A 4 5.28 44.66 -37.74
CA THR A 4 4.00 45.19 -38.23
C THR A 4 2.95 44.96 -37.16
N THR A 5 2.61 46.04 -36.44
CA THR A 5 1.60 46.01 -35.38
C THR A 5 0.18 45.95 -35.97
N ILE A 6 -0.60 44.95 -35.55
CA ILE A 6 -1.99 44.76 -35.97
C ILE A 6 -2.88 44.85 -34.72
N ILE A 7 -3.57 45.96 -34.53
CA ILE A 7 -4.49 46.14 -33.38
C ILE A 7 -5.84 45.48 -33.70
N VAL A 8 -6.31 44.63 -32.79
CA VAL A 8 -7.60 43.92 -32.85
C VAL A 8 -8.41 44.15 -31.57
N SER A 9 -9.71 43.82 -31.58
CA SER A 9 -10.61 44.09 -30.43
C SER A 9 -11.78 43.08 -30.36
N ASN A 10 -11.53 41.84 -30.83
CA ASN A 10 -12.43 40.68 -30.81
C ASN A 10 -11.78 39.50 -31.57
N SER A 11 -12.26 38.30 -31.29
CA SER A 11 -11.83 37.04 -31.95
C SER A 11 -11.97 37.01 -33.47
N SER A 12 -12.96 37.71 -34.05
CA SER A 12 -13.11 37.79 -35.51
C SER A 12 -12.00 38.62 -36.17
N GLN A 13 -11.49 39.64 -35.49
CA GLN A 13 -10.33 40.43 -35.96
C GLN A 13 -9.01 39.69 -35.71
N LEU A 14 -8.84 39.05 -34.55
CA LEU A 14 -7.68 38.19 -34.27
C LEU A 14 -7.56 37.04 -35.27
N SER A 15 -8.67 36.33 -35.52
CA SER A 15 -8.77 35.28 -36.55
C SER A 15 -8.44 35.76 -37.96
N ALA A 16 -8.66 37.04 -38.26
CA ALA A 16 -8.31 37.63 -39.55
C ALA A 16 -6.84 38.06 -39.61
N ALA A 17 -6.30 38.59 -38.51
CA ALA A 17 -4.89 38.95 -38.36
C ALA A 17 -3.99 37.72 -38.53
N LEU A 18 -4.23 36.66 -37.74
CA LEU A 18 -3.48 35.39 -37.79
C LEU A 18 -3.49 34.74 -39.19
N LYS A 19 -4.63 34.79 -39.90
CA LYS A 19 -4.75 34.28 -41.28
C LYS A 19 -4.13 35.18 -42.36
N SER A 20 -3.56 36.33 -41.95
CA SER A 20 -2.87 37.29 -42.83
C SER A 20 -1.42 37.54 -42.46
N ALA A 21 -1.00 37.10 -41.26
CA ALA A 21 0.38 37.15 -40.78
C ALA A 21 1.30 36.24 -41.61
N THR A 22 2.58 36.56 -41.61
CA THR A 22 3.63 35.93 -42.42
C THR A 22 4.94 35.70 -41.65
N GLY A 23 5.13 36.40 -40.54
CA GLY A 23 6.25 36.31 -39.62
C GLY A 23 6.78 37.70 -39.24
N GLY A 24 6.95 37.94 -37.94
CA GLY A 24 7.39 39.23 -37.40
C GLY A 24 6.30 40.30 -37.33
N GLU A 25 5.04 39.88 -37.22
CA GLU A 25 3.90 40.75 -36.89
C GLU A 25 3.56 40.67 -35.40
N THR A 26 3.15 41.79 -34.81
CA THR A 26 2.72 41.87 -33.40
C THR A 26 1.22 42.15 -33.37
N ILE A 27 0.41 41.18 -32.94
CA ILE A 27 -1.05 41.30 -32.91
C ILE A 27 -1.47 41.79 -31.52
N VAL A 28 -1.82 43.06 -31.43
CA VAL A 28 -2.14 43.74 -30.16
C VAL A 28 -3.64 43.63 -29.87
N LEU A 29 -3.98 43.02 -28.74
CA LEU A 29 -5.34 42.76 -28.30
C LEU A 29 -5.84 43.90 -27.40
N ASN A 30 -6.86 44.66 -27.82
CA ASN A 30 -7.57 45.52 -26.87
C ASN A 30 -8.36 44.64 -25.88
N SER A 31 -8.31 44.99 -24.59
CA SER A 31 -8.88 44.24 -23.47
C SER A 31 -10.35 43.84 -23.64
N GLY A 32 -10.72 42.73 -23.02
CA GLY A 32 -12.06 42.12 -23.07
C GLY A 32 -12.03 40.67 -23.58
N ASN A 33 -13.19 40.02 -23.60
CA ASN A 33 -13.31 38.59 -23.88
C ASN A 33 -13.32 38.27 -25.40
N TYR A 34 -12.48 37.30 -25.79
CA TYR A 34 -12.31 36.76 -27.14
C TYR A 34 -12.95 35.36 -27.28
N GLY A 35 -13.25 34.67 -26.17
CA GLY A 35 -13.70 33.28 -26.14
C GLY A 35 -12.61 32.30 -26.59
N SER A 36 -12.97 31.09 -27.00
CA SER A 36 -11.98 30.09 -27.42
C SER A 36 -11.21 30.48 -28.68
N LEU A 37 -9.87 30.42 -28.59
CA LEU A 37 -8.95 30.62 -29.70
C LEU A 37 -8.45 29.28 -30.24
N SER A 38 -8.36 29.17 -31.57
CA SER A 38 -7.67 28.05 -32.24
C SER A 38 -6.65 28.58 -33.24
N VAL A 39 -5.38 28.27 -32.98
CA VAL A 39 -4.22 28.50 -33.84
C VAL A 39 -3.89 27.15 -34.48
N SER A 40 -4.35 26.95 -35.72
CA SER A 40 -4.24 25.64 -36.38
C SER A 40 -3.64 25.74 -37.78
N ASN A 41 -2.62 24.91 -38.05
CA ASN A 41 -1.88 24.87 -39.31
C ASN A 41 -1.20 26.22 -39.67
N LEU A 42 -0.80 27.00 -38.66
CA LEU A 42 -0.17 28.32 -38.83
C LEU A 42 1.31 28.24 -38.47
N ASN A 43 2.17 28.21 -39.48
CA ASN A 43 3.62 28.08 -39.33
C ASN A 43 4.26 29.32 -39.96
N PHE A 44 4.78 30.22 -39.14
CA PHE A 44 5.28 31.53 -39.59
C PHE A 44 6.76 31.50 -39.97
N SER A 45 7.23 32.50 -40.72
CA SER A 45 8.65 32.56 -41.18
C SER A 45 9.60 33.28 -40.22
N SER A 46 9.05 33.76 -39.11
CA SER A 46 9.68 34.24 -37.86
C SER A 46 8.54 34.48 -36.86
N GLU A 47 8.80 34.47 -35.56
CA GLU A 47 7.89 34.80 -34.44
C GLU A 47 6.70 35.74 -34.80
N VAL A 48 5.49 35.35 -34.41
CA VAL A 48 4.29 36.22 -34.39
C VAL A 48 3.79 36.33 -32.95
N THR A 49 4.01 37.49 -32.34
CA THR A 49 3.56 37.80 -30.97
C THR A 49 2.07 38.16 -30.95
N ILE A 50 1.33 37.59 -30.01
CA ILE A 50 -0.07 37.89 -29.68
C ILE A 50 -0.06 38.47 -28.27
N VAL A 51 -0.32 39.78 -28.12
CA VAL A 51 -0.05 40.51 -26.87
C VAL A 51 -1.18 41.43 -26.45
N SER A 52 -1.49 41.52 -25.16
CA SER A 52 -2.48 42.49 -24.66
C SER A 52 -2.03 43.95 -24.79
N ALA A 53 -2.97 44.85 -25.04
CA ALA A 53 -2.72 46.29 -25.11
C ALA A 53 -2.48 46.93 -23.72
N ASN A 54 -2.81 46.22 -22.65
CA ASN A 54 -2.58 46.59 -21.26
C ASN A 54 -2.37 45.28 -20.45
N PRO A 55 -1.26 45.09 -19.72
CA PRO A 55 -1.08 43.90 -18.89
C PRO A 55 -2.03 43.92 -17.68
N ASP A 56 -2.19 45.06 -17.00
CA ASP A 56 -3.17 45.25 -15.88
C ASP A 56 -4.66 45.22 -16.32
N ASN A 57 -4.96 44.80 -17.55
CA ASN A 57 -6.32 44.52 -18.05
C ASN A 57 -6.21 43.69 -19.33
N MET A 58 -5.97 42.39 -19.19
CA MET A 58 -5.61 41.51 -20.30
C MET A 58 -6.76 41.27 -21.30
N ALA A 59 -6.45 40.60 -22.40
CA ALA A 59 -7.44 40.04 -23.31
C ALA A 59 -7.72 38.58 -22.93
N VAL A 60 -9.00 38.31 -22.67
CA VAL A 60 -9.46 37.07 -22.01
C VAL A 60 -9.91 36.03 -23.03
N PHE A 61 -9.38 34.83 -22.93
CA PHE A 61 -9.78 33.66 -23.72
C PHE A 61 -10.46 32.63 -22.81
N SER A 62 -11.44 31.89 -23.33
CA SER A 62 -12.06 30.81 -22.53
C SER A 62 -11.39 29.44 -22.72
N THR A 63 -10.57 29.31 -23.77
CA THR A 63 -9.56 28.26 -23.99
C THR A 63 -8.63 28.71 -25.12
N VAL A 64 -7.40 28.19 -25.17
CA VAL A 64 -6.47 28.36 -26.30
C VAL A 64 -6.00 26.98 -26.79
N ASN A 65 -6.15 26.71 -28.09
CA ASN A 65 -5.65 25.48 -28.71
C ASN A 65 -4.70 25.81 -29.87
N VAL A 66 -3.44 25.43 -29.71
CA VAL A 66 -2.38 25.50 -30.71
C VAL A 66 -2.16 24.10 -31.27
N SER A 67 -2.30 23.93 -32.59
CA SER A 67 -2.15 22.63 -33.25
C SER A 67 -1.47 22.73 -34.62
N TYR A 68 -0.46 21.89 -34.90
CA TYR A 68 0.26 21.88 -36.18
C TYR A 68 0.81 23.26 -36.57
N SER A 69 1.29 24.04 -35.60
CA SER A 69 1.62 25.46 -35.76
C SER A 69 3.02 25.76 -35.20
N SER A 70 3.61 26.89 -35.59
CA SER A 70 4.96 27.27 -35.13
C SER A 70 5.27 28.75 -35.28
N ASN A 71 6.26 29.22 -34.51
CA ASN A 71 6.69 30.62 -34.40
C ASN A 71 5.58 31.52 -33.82
N VAL A 72 5.05 31.18 -32.64
CA VAL A 72 3.93 31.92 -32.00
C VAL A 72 4.18 32.18 -30.52
N THR A 73 4.19 33.45 -30.14
CA THR A 73 4.28 33.90 -28.75
C THR A 73 2.95 34.45 -28.28
N PHE A 74 2.50 34.06 -27.09
CA PHE A 74 1.37 34.62 -26.36
C PHE A 74 1.95 35.39 -25.17
N ASP A 75 1.69 36.69 -25.08
CA ASP A 75 2.28 37.58 -24.09
C ASP A 75 1.20 38.37 -23.34
N SER A 76 1.22 38.30 -22.01
CA SER A 76 0.30 39.05 -21.15
C SER A 76 -1.17 38.78 -21.50
N ILE A 77 -1.58 37.52 -21.66
CA ILE A 77 -2.98 37.13 -21.91
C ILE A 77 -3.59 36.39 -20.72
N GLU A 78 -4.92 36.35 -20.68
CA GLU A 78 -5.69 35.71 -19.61
C GLU A 78 -6.48 34.53 -20.22
N VAL A 79 -6.45 33.37 -19.58
CA VAL A 79 -7.25 32.19 -19.97
C VAL A 79 -8.15 31.79 -18.80
N ASP A 80 -9.41 32.17 -18.91
CA ASP A 80 -10.52 32.04 -17.96
C ASP A 80 -11.31 30.76 -18.28
N TYR A 81 -10.96 29.65 -17.61
CA TYR A 81 -11.51 28.32 -17.89
C TYR A 81 -12.64 27.95 -16.91
N HIS A 82 -13.89 28.20 -17.33
CA HIS A 82 -15.07 27.68 -16.61
C HIS A 82 -15.33 26.19 -16.95
N PRO A 83 -15.07 25.21 -16.06
CA PRO A 83 -15.51 23.83 -16.22
C PRO A 83 -17.04 23.70 -16.22
N THR A 84 -17.51 22.62 -16.83
CA THR A 84 -18.94 22.29 -16.90
C THR A 84 -19.18 20.85 -16.44
N ALA A 85 -20.42 20.48 -16.14
CA ALA A 85 -20.81 19.07 -15.92
C ALA A 85 -20.60 18.15 -17.15
N SER A 86 -20.13 18.71 -18.28
CA SER A 86 -19.69 17.98 -19.48
C SER A 86 -18.18 18.05 -19.73
N SER A 87 -17.41 18.77 -18.91
CA SER A 87 -15.95 18.81 -18.97
C SER A 87 -15.36 17.56 -18.33
N TYR A 88 -14.24 17.08 -18.87
CA TYR A 88 -13.42 16.00 -18.34
C TYR A 88 -12.23 16.53 -17.54
N SER A 89 -11.65 15.72 -16.65
CA SER A 89 -10.39 16.07 -15.97
C SER A 89 -9.16 16.15 -16.89
N HIS A 90 -9.31 15.80 -18.17
CA HIS A 90 -8.29 15.96 -19.19
C HIS A 90 -8.58 17.05 -20.23
N ASP A 91 -9.70 17.79 -20.12
CA ASP A 91 -9.89 19.02 -20.88
C ASP A 91 -8.87 20.07 -20.39
N SER A 92 -8.29 20.85 -21.30
CA SER A 92 -7.23 21.83 -20.98
C SER A 92 -7.65 23.27 -21.30
N ALA A 93 -7.29 24.21 -20.43
CA ALA A 93 -7.44 25.64 -20.67
C ALA A 93 -6.53 26.09 -21.83
N PHE A 94 -5.25 25.72 -21.77
CA PHE A 94 -4.27 25.88 -22.85
C PHE A 94 -3.82 24.49 -23.36
N MET A 95 -3.76 24.32 -24.68
CA MET A 95 -3.29 23.09 -25.34
C MET A 95 -2.29 23.42 -26.44
N VAL A 96 -1.07 22.89 -26.36
CA VAL A 96 -0.03 22.91 -27.40
C VAL A 96 0.16 21.48 -27.89
N ASN A 97 -0.16 21.24 -29.17
CA ASN A 97 -0.20 19.90 -29.73
C ASN A 97 0.46 19.84 -31.12
N ARG A 98 1.44 18.95 -31.33
CA ARG A 98 2.12 18.76 -32.62
C ARG A 98 2.63 20.07 -33.22
N SER A 99 3.24 20.91 -32.38
CA SER A 99 3.64 22.30 -32.67
C SER A 99 5.06 22.56 -32.18
N SER A 100 5.72 23.63 -32.64
CA SER A 100 7.06 23.99 -32.13
C SER A 100 7.41 25.47 -32.27
N ASP A 101 8.39 25.98 -31.51
CA ASP A 101 8.68 27.43 -31.38
C ASP A 101 7.39 28.15 -30.93
N ILE A 102 6.94 27.78 -29.71
CA ILE A 102 5.71 28.27 -29.07
C ILE A 102 6.06 28.81 -27.69
N SER A 103 5.77 30.08 -27.42
CA SER A 103 5.98 30.68 -26.09
C SER A 103 4.67 31.19 -25.48
N ILE A 104 4.52 30.99 -24.17
CA ILE A 104 3.46 31.57 -23.34
C ILE A 104 4.19 32.34 -22.24
N VAL A 105 4.01 33.67 -22.17
CA VAL A 105 4.79 34.53 -21.28
C VAL A 105 3.92 35.57 -20.57
N ASN A 106 4.28 35.95 -19.34
CA ASN A 106 3.61 36.97 -18.53
C ASN A 106 2.09 36.77 -18.37
N SER A 107 1.57 35.55 -18.56
CA SER A 107 0.15 35.27 -18.78
C SER A 107 -0.50 34.59 -17.58
N VAL A 108 -1.80 34.83 -17.39
CA VAL A 108 -2.61 34.20 -16.34
C VAL A 108 -3.47 33.09 -16.95
N ILE A 109 -3.49 31.93 -16.33
CA ILE A 109 -4.29 30.77 -16.72
C ILE A 109 -5.02 30.31 -15.45
N GLU A 110 -6.33 30.48 -15.41
CA GLU A 110 -7.17 30.35 -14.21
C GLU A 110 -8.30 29.35 -14.49
N GLY A 111 -8.50 28.40 -13.57
CA GLY A 111 -9.57 27.40 -13.62
C GLY A 111 -10.69 27.68 -12.62
N GLU A 112 -11.60 26.72 -12.45
CA GLU A 112 -12.56 26.74 -11.33
C GLU A 112 -12.72 25.34 -10.73
N LEU A 113 -13.33 25.30 -9.55
CA LEU A 113 -13.78 24.07 -8.90
C LEU A 113 -14.91 23.41 -9.70
N ALA A 114 -14.86 22.09 -9.87
CA ALA A 114 -15.92 21.37 -10.59
C ALA A 114 -17.25 21.41 -9.83
N SER A 115 -18.33 21.65 -10.55
CA SER A 115 -19.69 21.70 -9.97
C SER A 115 -20.36 20.34 -9.80
N THR A 116 -19.78 19.25 -10.34
CA THR A 116 -20.31 17.88 -10.25
C THR A 116 -19.21 16.82 -10.28
N THR A 117 -19.30 15.81 -9.40
CA THR A 117 -18.44 14.62 -9.46
C THR A 117 -18.79 13.79 -10.70
N SER A 118 -17.97 13.90 -11.73
CA SER A 118 -18.27 13.41 -13.09
C SER A 118 -17.04 13.51 -13.99
N ASN A 119 -16.91 12.60 -14.97
CA ASN A 119 -15.89 12.68 -16.03
C ASN A 119 -14.43 12.76 -15.53
N GLY A 120 -14.15 12.24 -14.33
CA GLY A 120 -12.84 12.32 -13.65
C GLY A 120 -12.64 13.57 -12.78
N ASN A 121 -13.56 14.53 -12.78
CA ASN A 121 -13.59 15.66 -11.85
C ASN A 121 -14.40 15.33 -10.58
N ALA A 122 -14.06 15.94 -9.44
CA ALA A 122 -14.77 15.80 -8.16
C ALA A 122 -15.46 17.12 -7.75
N ALA A 123 -16.69 17.06 -7.24
CA ALA A 123 -17.45 18.27 -6.89
C ALA A 123 -16.78 19.06 -5.75
N GLY A 124 -16.51 20.35 -5.98
CA GLY A 124 -15.83 21.22 -5.03
C GLY A 124 -14.30 21.22 -5.12
N TYR A 125 -13.71 20.44 -6.03
CA TYR A 125 -12.25 20.36 -6.24
C TYR A 125 -11.86 20.92 -7.60
N ALA A 126 -10.61 21.39 -7.73
CA ALA A 126 -10.09 21.98 -8.96
C ALA A 126 -10.17 21.01 -10.16
N ALA A 127 -10.46 21.56 -11.35
CA ALA A 127 -10.94 20.80 -12.50
C ALA A 127 -10.04 20.89 -13.73
N GLY A 128 -10.08 19.90 -14.61
CA GLY A 128 -9.37 19.93 -15.90
C GLY A 128 -7.84 20.08 -15.78
N ARG A 129 -7.23 20.74 -16.75
CA ARG A 129 -5.78 20.99 -16.84
C ARG A 129 -5.47 22.44 -17.22
N GLY A 130 -4.43 23.03 -16.64
CA GLY A 130 -3.99 24.38 -16.99
C GLY A 130 -3.39 24.42 -18.39
N VAL A 131 -2.23 23.80 -18.56
CA VAL A 131 -1.54 23.66 -19.85
C VAL A 131 -1.29 22.18 -20.15
N THR A 132 -1.65 21.71 -21.35
CA THR A 132 -1.10 20.45 -21.90
C THR A 132 -0.17 20.76 -23.06
N ILE A 133 1.05 20.22 -23.03
CA ILE A 133 2.03 20.20 -24.12
C ILE A 133 2.17 18.74 -24.56
N GLN A 134 1.94 18.45 -25.84
CA GLN A 134 2.00 17.08 -26.35
C GLN A 134 2.52 16.99 -27.78
N TYR A 135 3.34 15.98 -28.08
CA TYR A 135 3.95 15.75 -29.40
C TYR A 135 4.71 16.98 -29.94
N SER A 136 5.31 17.79 -29.08
CA SER A 136 5.76 19.15 -29.39
C SER A 136 7.22 19.38 -28.98
N ASP A 137 7.84 20.40 -29.57
CA ASP A 137 9.29 20.67 -29.53
C ASP A 137 9.50 22.19 -29.35
N ASP A 138 10.49 22.67 -28.59
CA ASP A 138 10.77 24.10 -28.39
C ASP A 138 9.51 24.86 -27.88
N VAL A 139 9.09 24.55 -26.65
CA VAL A 139 7.90 25.12 -26.00
C VAL A 139 8.25 25.75 -24.66
N LYS A 140 7.97 27.05 -24.51
CA LYS A 140 8.37 27.87 -23.36
C LYS A 140 7.18 28.44 -22.60
N LEU A 141 7.17 28.27 -21.28
CA LEU A 141 6.34 28.96 -20.30
C LEU A 141 7.28 29.86 -19.47
N ASP A 142 7.06 31.18 -19.43
CA ASP A 142 7.94 32.12 -18.71
C ASP A 142 7.15 33.19 -17.95
N GLY A 143 7.26 33.24 -16.62
CA GLY A 143 6.57 34.25 -15.80
C GLY A 143 5.05 34.17 -15.86
N ASN A 144 4.49 32.97 -15.99
CA ASN A 144 3.04 32.75 -16.00
C ASN A 144 2.52 32.37 -14.61
N VAL A 145 1.24 32.64 -14.35
CA VAL A 145 0.49 32.12 -13.20
C VAL A 145 -0.50 31.07 -13.70
N ILE A 146 -0.49 29.88 -13.11
CA ILE A 146 -1.40 28.77 -13.44
C ILE A 146 -2.13 28.33 -12.17
N ASP A 147 -3.43 28.62 -12.05
CA ASP A 147 -4.17 28.50 -10.80
C ASP A 147 -5.48 27.69 -10.91
N THR A 148 -5.84 26.97 -9.84
CA THR A 148 -7.12 26.26 -9.67
C THR A 148 -7.42 25.22 -10.77
N PHE A 149 -6.46 24.31 -11.03
CA PHE A 149 -6.62 23.20 -11.99
C PHE A 149 -6.53 21.80 -11.38
N GLY A 150 -7.14 20.82 -12.05
CA GLY A 150 -7.00 19.40 -11.70
C GLY A 150 -5.54 18.94 -11.74
N LYS A 151 -4.81 19.33 -12.79
CA LYS A 151 -3.33 19.32 -12.86
C LYS A 151 -2.84 20.61 -13.55
N GLY A 152 -1.72 21.18 -13.10
CA GLY A 152 -1.18 22.44 -13.63
C GLY A 152 -0.69 22.33 -15.08
N VAL A 153 0.48 21.73 -15.27
CA VAL A 153 1.10 21.45 -16.58
C VAL A 153 1.16 19.94 -16.83
N VAL A 154 0.87 19.51 -18.06
CA VAL A 154 0.93 18.12 -18.51
C VAL A 154 1.78 17.99 -19.77
N LEU A 155 2.83 17.17 -19.73
CA LEU A 155 3.72 16.87 -20.85
C LEU A 155 3.47 15.46 -21.42
N HIS A 156 3.68 15.23 -22.71
CA HIS A 156 3.58 13.91 -23.35
C HIS A 156 4.32 13.86 -24.69
N GLU A 157 5.26 12.94 -24.91
CA GLU A 157 6.06 12.86 -26.16
C GLU A 157 6.59 14.25 -26.56
N SER A 158 7.39 14.90 -25.71
CA SER A 158 7.81 16.32 -25.94
C SER A 158 9.26 16.61 -25.54
N GLU A 159 9.89 17.47 -26.35
CA GLU A 159 11.34 17.77 -26.35
C GLU A 159 11.55 19.29 -26.17
N GLN A 160 12.66 19.73 -25.55
CA GLN A 160 13.01 21.14 -25.35
C GLN A 160 11.86 21.96 -24.72
N VAL A 161 11.47 21.61 -23.49
CA VAL A 161 10.38 22.28 -22.76
C VAL A 161 10.95 23.13 -21.61
N GLU A 162 10.75 24.44 -21.68
CA GLU A 162 11.12 25.39 -20.63
C GLU A 162 9.88 25.80 -19.80
N ILE A 163 9.93 25.65 -18.48
CA ILE A 163 8.93 26.12 -17.52
C ILE A 163 9.66 26.98 -16.48
N LEU A 164 9.56 28.31 -16.63
CA LEU A 164 10.47 29.25 -15.98
C LEU A 164 9.74 30.36 -15.22
N ASN A 165 10.31 30.78 -14.09
CA ASN A 165 9.97 32.01 -13.36
C ASN A 165 8.47 32.18 -13.02
N GLY A 166 7.67 31.11 -13.06
CA GLY A 166 6.23 31.16 -12.94
C GLY A 166 5.71 30.77 -11.56
N SER A 167 4.40 30.66 -11.44
CA SER A 167 3.77 29.93 -10.34
C SER A 167 2.73 28.94 -10.86
N ILE A 168 2.60 27.83 -10.13
CA ILE A 168 1.50 26.88 -10.28
C ILE A 168 0.90 26.68 -8.89
N GLU A 169 -0.38 26.98 -8.72
CA GLU A 169 -1.03 27.16 -7.43
C GLU A 169 -2.42 26.46 -7.40
N ASN A 170 -2.89 26.13 -6.19
CA ASN A 170 -4.23 25.59 -5.91
C ASN A 170 -4.63 24.38 -6.79
N VAL A 171 -3.69 23.46 -7.03
CA VAL A 171 -3.96 22.27 -7.86
C VAL A 171 -4.73 21.22 -7.09
N ARG A 172 -5.46 20.34 -7.80
CA ARG A 172 -6.09 19.16 -7.17
C ARG A 172 -5.07 18.07 -6.88
N THR A 173 -4.17 17.74 -7.81
CA THR A 173 -3.20 16.65 -7.57
C THR A 173 -1.76 17.05 -7.76
N SER A 174 -1.45 17.71 -8.88
CA SER A 174 -0.05 17.79 -9.35
C SER A 174 0.23 19.07 -10.12
N HIS A 175 1.40 19.67 -9.88
CA HIS A 175 1.80 20.91 -10.53
C HIS A 175 2.34 20.66 -11.94
N ILE A 176 3.23 19.68 -12.11
CA ILE A 176 3.77 19.24 -13.40
C ILE A 176 3.72 17.71 -13.48
N VAL A 177 3.21 17.15 -14.57
CA VAL A 177 3.23 15.71 -14.84
C VAL A 177 3.61 15.39 -16.29
N GLY A 178 4.18 14.22 -16.58
CA GLY A 178 4.30 13.77 -17.97
C GLY A 178 5.06 12.48 -18.26
N ALA A 179 4.93 12.04 -19.52
CA ALA A 179 5.54 10.82 -20.06
C ALA A 179 6.34 11.11 -21.33
N ASP A 180 7.40 10.34 -21.60
CA ASP A 180 8.24 10.47 -22.81
C ASP A 180 8.72 11.93 -23.01
N VAL A 181 9.51 12.41 -22.04
CA VAL A 181 9.97 13.80 -21.93
C VAL A 181 11.49 13.92 -22.10
N HIS A 182 11.93 14.97 -22.80
CA HIS A 182 13.34 15.18 -23.18
C HIS A 182 13.72 16.66 -23.11
N ASP A 183 14.95 16.97 -22.67
CA ASP A 183 15.49 18.33 -22.55
C ASP A 183 14.52 19.29 -21.83
N VAL A 184 14.04 18.88 -20.66
CA VAL A 184 13.07 19.64 -19.85
C VAL A 184 13.79 20.48 -18.81
N THR A 185 13.49 21.78 -18.75
CA THR A 185 14.00 22.72 -17.75
C THR A 185 12.84 23.31 -16.94
N VAL A 186 12.84 23.10 -15.63
CA VAL A 186 11.90 23.66 -14.66
C VAL A 186 12.69 24.56 -13.70
N ASP A 187 12.70 25.87 -13.94
CA ASP A 187 13.63 26.80 -13.29
C ASP A 187 12.93 28.00 -12.62
N GLY A 188 13.22 28.26 -11.34
CA GLY A 188 12.80 29.50 -10.66
C GLY A 188 11.30 29.62 -10.35
N ASN A 189 10.54 28.53 -10.38
CA ASN A 189 9.09 28.54 -10.19
C ASN A 189 8.68 28.44 -8.70
N TYR A 190 7.46 28.91 -8.42
CA TYR A 190 6.73 28.62 -7.19
C TYR A 190 5.71 27.50 -7.42
N PHE A 191 5.67 26.52 -6.50
CA PHE A 191 4.61 25.51 -6.41
C PHE A 191 3.97 25.62 -5.03
N GLY A 192 2.64 25.80 -4.98
CA GLY A 192 1.89 25.99 -3.73
C GLY A 192 0.98 24.82 -3.36
N ALA A 193 -0.13 25.13 -2.69
CA ALA A 193 -1.09 24.14 -2.19
C ALA A 193 -1.62 23.14 -3.24
N SER A 194 -1.56 21.85 -2.90
CA SER A 194 -2.25 20.76 -3.60
C SER A 194 -3.35 20.17 -2.72
N ASN A 195 -4.54 19.93 -3.28
CA ASN A 195 -5.73 19.50 -2.55
C ASN A 195 -6.40 18.26 -3.20
N PRO A 196 -5.89 17.03 -2.95
CA PRO A 196 -6.38 15.80 -3.57
C PRO A 196 -7.78 15.38 -3.08
N TYR A 197 -8.60 14.87 -3.99
CA TYR A 197 -9.91 14.32 -3.62
C TYR A 197 -9.72 12.95 -2.96
N GLY A 198 -9.84 12.93 -1.62
CA GLY A 198 -9.75 11.71 -0.82
C GLY A 198 -8.37 11.06 -0.89
N TYR A 199 -7.32 11.86 -0.66
CA TYR A 199 -5.90 11.53 -0.81
C TYR A 199 -5.55 10.09 -0.37
N GLY A 200 -4.84 9.37 -1.24
CA GLY A 200 -4.38 8.00 -1.00
C GLY A 200 -5.36 6.89 -1.38
N GLY A 201 -4.98 5.66 -1.05
CA GLY A 201 -5.78 4.45 -1.32
C GLY A 201 -6.05 4.24 -2.81
N SER A 202 -7.32 4.43 -3.23
CA SER A 202 -7.79 4.22 -4.61
C SER A 202 -8.36 5.48 -5.28
N ASN A 203 -8.16 6.65 -4.68
CA ASN A 203 -8.61 7.94 -5.24
C ASN A 203 -7.44 8.71 -5.88
N ASP A 204 -7.20 9.96 -5.47
CA ASP A 204 -6.14 10.80 -5.99
C ASP A 204 -4.80 10.53 -5.29
N HIS A 205 -3.77 10.27 -6.10
CA HIS A 205 -2.37 10.52 -5.74
C HIS A 205 -1.97 11.94 -6.17
N GLY A 206 -0.99 12.55 -5.49
CA GLY A 206 -0.52 13.91 -5.75
C GLY A 206 1.00 14.04 -5.65
N ASP A 207 1.56 14.91 -6.48
CA ASP A 207 2.99 15.02 -6.76
C ASP A 207 3.31 16.45 -7.26
N ASN A 208 4.31 17.16 -6.75
CA ASN A 208 4.63 18.48 -7.32
C ASN A 208 5.16 18.32 -8.76
N ILE A 209 6.13 17.44 -8.98
CA ILE A 209 6.64 17.09 -10.31
C ILE A 209 6.71 15.56 -10.43
N HIS A 210 5.97 14.96 -11.36
CA HIS A 210 6.01 13.52 -11.62
C HIS A 210 6.25 13.21 -13.11
N PHE A 211 7.39 12.59 -13.41
CA PHE A 211 7.73 12.11 -14.75
C PHE A 211 7.92 10.60 -14.75
N TRP A 212 7.34 9.90 -15.72
CA TRP A 212 7.43 8.44 -15.83
C TRP A 212 7.80 7.96 -17.23
N ILE A 213 8.35 6.74 -17.31
CA ILE A 213 8.59 6.04 -18.58
C ILE A 213 7.27 5.48 -19.12
N ASP A 214 6.84 5.84 -20.33
CA ASP A 214 5.71 5.17 -20.98
C ASP A 214 6.13 3.78 -21.49
N SER A 215 5.29 2.78 -21.23
CA SER A 215 5.48 1.38 -21.68
C SER A 215 5.75 1.20 -23.20
N SER A 216 5.44 2.22 -24.01
CA SER A 216 5.57 2.23 -25.46
C SER A 216 6.62 3.21 -26.01
N GLN A 217 7.28 4.02 -25.16
CA GLN A 217 8.33 4.94 -25.62
C GLN A 217 9.57 4.17 -26.10
N SER A 218 10.22 4.70 -27.13
CA SER A 218 11.35 4.02 -27.81
C SER A 218 12.72 4.67 -27.59
N GLU A 219 12.76 5.79 -26.87
CA GLU A 219 13.96 6.59 -26.61
C GLU A 219 13.99 6.94 -25.10
N ASP A 220 15.19 7.07 -24.53
CA ASP A 220 15.40 7.31 -23.10
C ASP A 220 15.07 8.77 -22.74
N SER A 221 14.23 8.99 -21.71
CA SER A 221 13.84 10.34 -21.27
C SER A 221 15.02 11.05 -20.61
N ALA A 222 15.58 12.03 -21.33
CA ALA A 222 16.92 12.55 -21.03
C ALA A 222 16.95 14.05 -20.69
N ASN A 223 17.99 14.44 -19.94
CA ASN A 223 18.38 15.83 -19.68
C ASN A 223 17.30 16.64 -18.95
N ILE A 224 16.82 16.13 -17.82
CA ILE A 224 15.80 16.77 -16.98
C ILE A 224 16.50 17.65 -15.94
N THR A 225 16.20 18.94 -15.92
CA THR A 225 16.78 19.93 -14.99
C THR A 225 15.66 20.61 -14.19
N ILE A 226 15.70 20.49 -12.87
CA ILE A 226 14.75 21.06 -11.91
C ILE A 226 15.54 21.93 -10.94
N THR A 227 15.52 23.25 -11.13
CA THR A 227 16.44 24.18 -10.44
C THR A 227 15.78 25.42 -9.87
N ASN A 228 16.32 25.95 -8.79
CA ASN A 228 15.92 27.24 -8.21
C ASN A 228 14.42 27.39 -7.85
N ASN A 229 13.65 26.28 -7.78
CA ASN A 229 12.22 26.34 -7.47
C ASN A 229 11.98 26.36 -5.96
N PHE A 230 10.86 26.96 -5.54
CA PHE A 230 10.32 26.83 -4.20
C PHE A 230 9.06 25.96 -4.26
N PHE A 231 9.12 24.82 -3.59
CA PHE A 231 8.01 23.93 -3.33
C PHE A 231 7.50 24.24 -1.92
N ASP A 232 6.34 24.87 -1.81
CA ASP A 232 5.63 25.07 -0.54
C ASP A 232 4.38 24.18 -0.50
N GLN A 233 4.19 23.48 0.60
CA GLN A 233 2.93 22.78 0.87
C GLN A 233 1.78 23.76 1.11
N SER A 234 2.08 24.94 1.68
CA SER A 234 1.10 25.92 2.17
C SER A 234 0.02 25.24 3.06
N ASP A 235 -1.26 25.55 2.86
CA ASP A 235 -2.40 24.88 3.49
C ASP A 235 -2.87 23.60 2.74
N GLY A 236 -2.06 23.09 1.82
CA GLY A 236 -2.30 21.87 1.06
C GLY A 236 -1.92 20.58 1.79
N PHE A 237 -2.17 19.45 1.13
CA PHE A 237 -1.81 18.11 1.61
C PHE A 237 -0.31 17.82 1.47
N PRO A 238 0.27 16.98 2.35
CA PRO A 238 1.64 16.47 2.25
C PRO A 238 1.78 15.47 1.08
N ILE A 239 1.89 16.03 -0.14
CA ILE A 239 2.12 15.28 -1.38
C ILE A 239 3.60 14.99 -1.63
N MET A 240 3.90 14.07 -2.55
CA MET A 240 5.27 13.83 -3.03
C MET A 240 5.84 15.06 -3.74
N GLY A 241 7.16 15.29 -3.58
CA GLY A 241 7.82 16.44 -4.22
C GLY A 241 8.16 16.16 -5.68
N VAL A 242 9.37 15.69 -5.95
CA VAL A 242 9.82 15.26 -7.29
C VAL A 242 9.88 13.75 -7.36
N TYR A 243 9.08 13.15 -8.23
CA TYR A 243 9.05 11.71 -8.53
C TYR A 243 9.48 11.44 -9.98
N ILE A 244 10.50 10.60 -10.14
CA ILE A 244 11.01 10.11 -11.42
C ILE A 244 10.83 8.59 -11.45
N GLU A 245 9.82 8.11 -12.19
CA GLU A 245 9.28 6.74 -12.11
C GLU A 245 9.67 5.87 -13.31
N ASP A 246 10.49 4.84 -13.08
CA ASP A 246 10.67 3.74 -14.03
C ASP A 246 9.61 2.66 -13.73
N HIS A 247 8.51 2.67 -14.48
CA HIS A 247 7.45 1.63 -14.42
C HIS A 247 7.97 0.18 -14.57
N GLY A 248 9.22 -0.02 -14.99
CA GLY A 248 9.87 -1.32 -15.06
C GLY A 248 9.49 -2.14 -16.29
N ASN A 249 10.32 -3.14 -16.60
CA ASN A 249 10.21 -4.00 -17.80
C ASN A 249 10.24 -3.26 -19.16
N THR A 250 10.55 -1.97 -19.15
CA THR A 250 10.74 -1.08 -20.30
C THR A 250 12.14 -1.22 -20.89
N ALA A 251 12.30 -0.78 -22.15
CA ALA A 251 13.61 -0.68 -22.79
C ALA A 251 14.26 0.69 -22.60
N ALA A 252 13.43 1.74 -22.45
CA ALA A 252 13.81 3.12 -22.21
C ALA A 252 13.96 3.41 -20.71
N LYS A 253 14.75 4.44 -20.39
CA LYS A 253 15.18 4.83 -19.03
C LYS A 253 15.18 6.34 -18.86
N PHE A 254 15.54 6.80 -17.67
CA PHE A 254 15.95 8.19 -17.45
C PHE A 254 17.48 8.35 -17.56
N GLU A 255 17.95 9.38 -18.25
CA GLU A 255 19.38 9.78 -18.29
C GLU A 255 19.56 11.27 -17.95
N ASN A 256 20.61 11.61 -17.20
CA ASN A 256 21.00 12.98 -16.83
C ASN A 256 19.88 13.77 -16.12
N VAL A 257 19.51 13.35 -14.91
CA VAL A 257 18.55 14.07 -14.04
C VAL A 257 19.30 14.98 -13.08
N VAL A 258 18.94 16.27 -13.03
CA VAL A 258 19.55 17.28 -12.16
C VAL A 258 18.45 17.96 -11.34
N ILE A 259 18.56 17.88 -10.01
CA ILE A 259 17.71 18.60 -9.06
C ILE A 259 18.64 19.45 -8.18
N ASP A 260 18.76 20.75 -8.46
CA ASP A 260 19.79 21.61 -7.87
C ASP A 260 19.26 22.96 -7.36
N ASN A 261 19.73 23.40 -6.19
CA ASN A 261 19.42 24.70 -5.59
C ASN A 261 17.91 24.98 -5.36
N ASN A 262 17.09 23.96 -5.11
CA ASN A 262 15.65 24.15 -4.79
C ASN A 262 15.41 24.26 -3.28
N VAL A 263 14.36 24.99 -2.87
CA VAL A 263 13.81 24.94 -1.51
C VAL A 263 12.55 24.09 -1.52
N MET A 264 12.45 23.13 -0.60
CA MET A 264 11.33 22.21 -0.45
C MET A 264 10.83 22.25 1.00
N HIS A 265 9.71 22.93 1.20
CA HIS A 265 8.98 23.01 2.47
C HIS A 265 7.76 22.09 2.37
N LEU A 266 7.97 20.82 2.71
CA LEU A 266 7.04 19.71 2.42
C LEU A 266 6.99 18.73 3.60
N GLY A 267 5.79 18.21 3.90
CA GLY A 267 5.54 17.23 4.95
C GLY A 267 5.49 15.79 4.46
N HIS A 268 6.30 15.42 3.47
CA HIS A 268 6.32 14.05 2.92
C HIS A 268 7.74 13.52 2.73
N ARG A 269 7.99 12.30 3.23
CA ARG A 269 9.31 11.65 3.24
C ARG A 269 9.93 11.46 1.84
N GLN A 270 9.08 11.37 0.82
CA GLN A 270 9.46 11.36 -0.59
C GLN A 270 9.35 12.76 -1.22
N ALA A 271 10.12 13.71 -0.69
CA ALA A 271 10.32 15.02 -1.31
C ALA A 271 11.16 14.90 -2.60
N ILE A 272 12.08 13.93 -2.66
CA ILE A 272 12.63 13.40 -3.91
C ILE A 272 12.55 11.86 -3.88
N LEU A 273 12.00 11.26 -4.93
CA LEU A 273 12.12 9.83 -5.27
C LEU A 273 12.57 9.68 -6.73
N ILE A 274 13.64 8.91 -6.95
CA ILE A 274 14.17 8.64 -8.30
C ILE A 274 14.40 7.13 -8.49
N GLU A 275 13.87 6.61 -9.59
CA GLU A 275 13.94 5.21 -9.98
C GLU A 275 14.50 5.06 -11.42
N GLY A 276 15.21 3.96 -11.71
CA GLY A 276 15.71 3.60 -13.05
C GLY A 276 16.84 4.47 -13.65
N ALA A 277 17.15 5.62 -13.06
CA ALA A 277 17.89 6.70 -13.73
C ALA A 277 19.43 6.50 -13.77
N ASP A 278 20.07 6.98 -14.84
CA ASP A 278 21.53 7.09 -14.96
C ASP A 278 21.99 8.55 -14.94
N GLY A 279 23.01 8.87 -14.14
CA GLY A 279 23.63 10.20 -14.12
C GLY A 279 22.83 11.23 -13.32
N VAL A 280 22.40 10.83 -12.12
CA VAL A 280 21.58 11.65 -11.22
C VAL A 280 22.44 12.61 -10.40
N GLN A 281 22.03 13.88 -10.30
CA GLN A 281 22.61 14.89 -9.42
C GLN A 281 21.52 15.52 -8.56
N VAL A 282 21.65 15.41 -7.23
CA VAL A 282 20.79 16.06 -6.24
C VAL A 282 21.67 16.93 -5.34
N THR A 283 21.74 18.22 -5.60
CA THR A 283 22.76 19.11 -5.01
C THR A 283 22.22 20.45 -4.53
N ASN A 284 22.84 21.04 -3.50
CA ASN A 284 22.49 22.37 -2.99
C ASN A 284 20.99 22.59 -2.64
N ASN A 285 20.16 21.56 -2.46
CA ASN A 285 18.74 21.75 -2.12
C ASN A 285 18.58 21.97 -0.61
N THR A 286 17.52 22.67 -0.19
CA THR A 286 17.12 22.81 1.21
C THR A 286 15.77 22.14 1.43
N MET A 287 15.72 21.05 2.19
CA MET A 287 14.51 20.27 2.48
C MET A 287 14.14 20.40 3.95
N LEU A 288 13.01 21.05 4.24
CA LEU A 288 12.54 21.38 5.58
C LEU A 288 11.09 20.89 5.76
N PRO A 289 10.75 20.28 6.91
CA PRO A 289 9.38 19.83 7.19
C PRO A 289 8.42 21.01 7.23
N SER A 290 7.23 20.80 6.69
CA SER A 290 6.07 21.70 6.81
C SER A 290 4.98 21.13 7.74
N VAL A 291 5.28 20.03 8.44
CA VAL A 291 4.44 19.36 9.44
C VAL A 291 5.36 18.89 10.57
N ASP A 292 4.91 18.99 11.83
CA ASP A 292 5.69 18.61 13.02
C ASP A 292 5.65 17.07 13.23
N ASP A 293 6.13 16.33 12.23
CA ASP A 293 6.24 14.87 12.22
C ASP A 293 7.58 14.41 11.60
N PRO A 294 8.56 14.02 12.44
CA PRO A 294 9.85 13.50 11.99
C PRO A 294 9.81 12.24 11.12
N LYS A 295 8.72 11.44 11.13
CA LYS A 295 8.54 10.28 10.25
C LYS A 295 8.26 10.72 8.81
N ASN A 296 7.55 11.85 8.65
CA ASN A 296 7.20 12.48 7.38
C ASN A 296 8.17 13.60 6.92
N SER A 297 9.18 13.91 7.72
CA SER A 297 10.24 14.89 7.39
C SER A 297 10.85 14.64 6.00
N PRO A 298 11.08 15.67 5.17
CA PRO A 298 11.39 15.49 3.75
C PRO A 298 12.81 14.96 3.50
N GLY A 299 12.90 13.99 2.58
CA GLY A 299 14.12 13.25 2.26
C GLY A 299 14.30 12.91 0.79
N ILE A 300 15.45 12.28 0.51
CA ILE A 300 15.90 11.88 -0.83
C ILE A 300 15.91 10.35 -0.90
N ASN A 301 15.26 9.78 -1.91
CA ASN A 301 15.00 8.36 -2.02
C ASN A 301 15.46 7.84 -3.40
N PHE A 302 16.12 6.68 -3.43
CA PHE A 302 16.56 6.01 -4.67
C PHE A 302 16.09 4.57 -4.73
N SER A 303 15.70 4.13 -5.92
CA SER A 303 15.17 2.78 -6.18
C SER A 303 15.56 2.30 -7.59
N LEU A 304 15.20 1.05 -7.92
CA LEU A 304 15.31 0.41 -9.23
C LEU A 304 16.63 0.71 -9.99
N ALA A 305 17.78 0.26 -9.48
CA ALA A 305 19.09 0.39 -10.14
C ALA A 305 19.54 1.83 -10.50
N THR A 306 19.02 2.85 -9.81
CA THR A 306 19.40 4.26 -10.01
C THR A 306 20.89 4.46 -9.73
N LYS A 307 21.63 5.06 -10.67
CA LYS A 307 23.09 4.93 -10.75
C LYS A 307 23.82 6.17 -11.25
N ASN A 308 25.14 6.16 -11.04
CA ASN A 308 26.04 7.29 -11.22
C ASN A 308 25.61 8.53 -10.40
N VAL A 309 25.06 8.30 -9.21
CA VAL A 309 24.39 9.32 -8.37
C VAL A 309 25.39 10.21 -7.64
N VAL A 310 25.15 11.51 -7.63
CA VAL A 310 25.83 12.51 -6.81
C VAL A 310 24.82 13.21 -5.91
N VAL A 311 24.96 13.08 -4.59
CA VAL A 311 24.08 13.72 -3.60
C VAL A 311 24.92 14.54 -2.64
N THR A 312 25.11 15.84 -2.91
CA THR A 312 26.03 16.65 -2.10
C THR A 312 25.58 18.07 -1.83
N ASP A 313 26.07 18.61 -0.72
CA ASP A 313 25.91 20.02 -0.38
C ASP A 313 24.43 20.43 -0.13
N ASN A 314 23.52 19.47 0.13
CA ASN A 314 22.11 19.72 0.46
C ASN A 314 21.91 19.95 1.98
N VAL A 315 20.90 20.73 2.38
CA VAL A 315 20.29 20.66 3.72
C VAL A 315 19.11 19.71 3.66
N ILE A 316 19.04 18.73 4.57
CA ILE A 316 18.02 17.68 4.58
C ILE A 316 17.56 17.34 5.99
N SER A 317 16.29 16.95 6.12
CA SER A 317 15.66 16.67 7.42
C SER A 317 15.53 15.17 7.70
N ALA A 318 15.31 14.34 6.66
CA ALA A 318 15.39 12.89 6.75
C ALA A 318 16.72 12.30 6.20
N PRO A 319 17.09 11.05 6.59
CA PRO A 319 18.14 10.28 5.94
C PRO A 319 17.92 10.10 4.42
N ILE A 320 19.02 9.93 3.68
CA ILE A 320 18.96 9.47 2.28
C ILE A 320 18.62 7.97 2.28
N ALA A 321 17.58 7.57 1.56
CA ALA A 321 17.11 6.19 1.46
C ALA A 321 17.53 5.53 0.14
N GLU A 322 17.95 4.27 0.23
CA GLU A 322 18.31 3.40 -0.90
C GLU A 322 17.46 2.12 -0.79
N TYR A 323 16.46 1.95 -1.66
CA TYR A 323 15.46 0.87 -1.56
C TYR A 323 15.83 -0.42 -2.31
N THR A 324 16.96 -0.45 -3.02
CA THR A 324 17.48 -1.65 -3.72
C THR A 324 19.00 -1.80 -3.54
N ASP A 325 19.52 -3.03 -3.56
CA ASP A 325 20.96 -3.32 -3.39
C ASP A 325 21.86 -2.84 -4.56
N ASP A 326 21.25 -2.35 -5.66
CA ASP A 326 21.93 -1.99 -6.90
C ASP A 326 22.03 -0.48 -7.16
N ILE A 327 21.72 0.35 -6.16
CA ILE A 327 21.90 1.81 -6.23
C ILE A 327 23.40 2.18 -6.35
N GLY A 328 23.69 3.06 -7.30
CA GLY A 328 25.05 3.40 -7.72
C GLY A 328 25.51 4.80 -7.29
N ILE A 329 25.62 5.07 -5.99
CA ILE A 329 26.12 6.36 -5.49
C ILE A 329 27.63 6.51 -5.70
N LEU A 330 28.04 7.54 -6.44
CA LEU A 330 29.44 7.92 -6.68
C LEU A 330 29.98 8.90 -5.64
N LYS A 331 29.14 9.79 -5.11
CA LYS A 331 29.53 10.85 -4.18
C LYS A 331 28.34 11.23 -3.27
N ASN A 332 28.42 10.88 -1.98
CA ASN A 332 27.60 11.43 -0.91
C ASN A 332 28.55 12.19 0.05
N SER A 333 28.35 13.50 0.21
CA SER A 333 29.26 14.35 1.00
C SER A 333 28.67 15.72 1.29
N ASN A 334 29.00 16.29 2.45
CA ASN A 334 28.67 17.68 2.82
C ASN A 334 27.16 18.00 2.87
N ASN A 335 26.30 16.97 2.94
CA ASN A 335 24.89 17.16 3.26
C ASN A 335 24.75 17.49 4.76
N TYR A 336 23.93 18.49 5.09
CA TYR A 336 23.75 19.02 6.43
C TYR A 336 22.40 18.59 6.99
N TYR A 337 22.42 17.70 7.99
CA TYR A 337 21.21 17.16 8.62
C TYR A 337 20.63 18.11 9.67
N VAL A 338 19.38 18.52 9.48
CA VAL A 338 18.60 19.37 10.41
C VAL A 338 17.47 18.57 11.07
N GLN A 339 16.78 19.16 12.05
CA GLN A 339 15.62 18.56 12.75
C GLN A 339 14.82 19.62 13.52
N GLU A 340 13.58 19.30 13.89
CA GLU A 340 12.69 20.14 14.68
C GLU A 340 12.57 19.76 16.17
N SER A 341 12.54 18.47 16.50
CA SER A 341 12.20 17.99 17.86
C SER A 341 13.17 18.44 18.96
N ASN A 342 14.47 18.45 18.70
CA ASN A 342 15.50 18.76 19.70
C ASN A 342 15.94 20.22 19.65
N SER A 343 15.09 21.10 20.21
CA SER A 343 15.37 22.52 20.41
C SER A 343 16.62 22.82 21.27
N GLY A 344 17.25 21.81 21.89
CA GLY A 344 18.54 21.90 22.57
C GLY A 344 19.76 21.81 21.64
N ALA A 345 19.69 21.00 20.59
CA ALA A 345 20.81 20.64 19.71
C ALA A 345 21.26 21.78 18.77
N SER A 346 22.43 21.60 18.13
CA SER A 346 23.06 22.62 17.27
C SER A 346 22.55 22.68 15.84
N ASN A 347 21.78 21.66 15.41
CA ASN A 347 21.18 21.52 14.09
C ASN A 347 19.64 21.72 14.09
N TYR A 348 19.09 22.24 15.18
CA TYR A 348 17.66 22.56 15.28
C TYR A 348 17.27 23.68 14.31
N ILE A 349 16.24 23.47 13.49
CA ILE A 349 15.76 24.38 12.44
C ILE A 349 15.57 25.81 12.97
N GLY A 350 14.87 25.99 14.10
CA GLY A 350 14.70 27.28 14.79
C GLY A 350 15.96 27.94 15.39
N LYS A 351 17.17 27.47 15.04
CA LYS A 351 18.47 28.15 15.27
C LYS A 351 19.29 28.33 13.99
N LEU A 352 18.82 27.77 12.88
CA LEU A 352 19.51 27.75 11.59
C LEU A 352 18.86 28.70 10.59
N PHE A 353 17.55 28.89 10.68
CA PHE A 353 16.75 29.69 9.75
C PHE A 353 16.10 30.91 10.43
N VAL A 354 15.54 31.83 9.64
CA VAL A 354 15.03 33.13 10.12
C VAL A 354 13.79 32.96 11.00
N ASP A 355 12.75 32.30 10.48
CA ASP A 355 11.56 31.91 11.25
C ASP A 355 10.89 30.65 10.67
N ALA A 356 11.67 29.68 10.19
CA ALA A 356 11.21 28.39 9.62
C ALA A 356 10.49 27.45 10.62
N MET A 357 9.96 27.97 11.72
CA MET A 357 8.98 27.32 12.60
C MET A 357 7.67 28.13 12.66
N SER A 358 7.49 29.12 11.76
CA SER A 358 6.23 29.85 11.60
C SER A 358 5.18 28.95 10.94
N GLY A 359 3.89 29.30 11.05
CA GLY A 359 2.80 28.41 10.61
C GLY A 359 2.58 28.33 9.09
N ASN A 360 3.27 29.17 8.31
CA ASN A 360 3.31 29.16 6.85
C ASN A 360 4.50 30.03 6.39
N PRO A 361 5.76 29.56 6.57
CA PRO A 361 6.95 30.36 6.32
C PRO A 361 7.13 30.64 4.82
N ASP A 362 7.44 31.89 4.49
CA ASP A 362 7.84 32.26 3.13
C ASP A 362 9.35 32.05 2.90
N LEU A 363 9.82 32.37 1.70
CA LEU A 363 11.22 32.19 1.33
C LEU A 363 12.19 33.04 2.19
N ASP A 364 11.75 34.18 2.75
CA ASP A 364 12.54 35.02 3.66
C ASP A 364 12.64 34.37 5.06
N ASP A 365 11.56 33.76 5.57
CA ASP A 365 11.54 32.97 6.81
C ASP A 365 12.44 31.71 6.73
N LEU A 366 12.49 31.09 5.54
CA LEU A 366 13.32 29.90 5.24
C LEU A 366 14.80 30.24 4.95
N GLN A 367 15.25 31.49 5.08
CA GLN A 367 16.66 31.86 4.88
C GLN A 367 17.56 31.38 6.02
N PRO A 368 18.77 30.86 5.74
CA PRO A 368 19.70 30.45 6.79
C PRO A 368 20.39 31.67 7.47
N VAL A 369 20.28 31.80 8.79
CA VAL A 369 20.84 32.93 9.58
C VAL A 369 22.38 32.94 9.68
N LYS A 370 23.03 31.97 9.03
CA LYS A 370 24.49 31.79 8.95
C LYS A 370 24.80 30.90 7.74
N ASP A 371 26.00 31.04 7.20
CA ASP A 371 26.59 30.06 6.27
C ASP A 371 26.60 28.65 6.91
N LEU A 372 25.90 27.70 6.27
CA LEU A 372 25.87 26.28 6.62
C LEU A 372 26.91 25.45 5.84
N GLY A 373 27.46 26.01 4.76
CA GLY A 373 28.28 25.29 3.77
C GLY A 373 27.50 24.33 2.87
N ALA A 374 26.16 24.38 2.91
CA ALA A 374 25.21 23.52 2.21
C ALA A 374 23.82 24.18 2.18
N GLY A 375 22.94 23.71 1.30
CA GLY A 375 21.58 24.24 1.09
C GLY A 375 21.50 25.27 -0.03
N ALA A 376 20.27 25.68 -0.34
CA ALA A 376 19.95 26.54 -1.46
C ALA A 376 20.26 28.03 -1.19
N ASP A 377 20.78 28.72 -2.21
CA ASP A 377 21.04 30.16 -2.24
C ASP A 377 19.94 30.85 -3.08
N LEU A 378 18.71 30.88 -2.56
CA LEU A 378 17.53 31.50 -3.18
C LEU A 378 17.04 32.68 -2.34
N THR A 379 16.83 33.83 -2.97
CA THR A 379 16.30 35.05 -2.31
C THR A 379 15.07 35.66 -3.00
N GLU A 380 14.72 35.18 -4.19
CA GLU A 380 13.54 35.59 -4.98
C GLU A 380 13.08 34.36 -5.79
N VAL A 381 11.78 34.26 -6.08
CA VAL A 381 11.17 33.22 -6.94
C VAL A 381 10.13 33.85 -7.89
N GLY A 382 9.44 33.04 -8.69
CA GLY A 382 8.34 33.45 -9.56
C GLY A 382 7.20 34.20 -8.82
N PRO A 383 6.25 34.80 -9.57
CA PRO A 383 5.28 35.80 -9.08
C PRO A 383 4.11 35.20 -8.29
N GLY A 384 4.38 34.24 -7.40
CA GLY A 384 3.37 33.51 -6.62
C GLY A 384 2.47 34.42 -5.79
N THR A 385 1.21 34.03 -5.63
CA THR A 385 0.23 34.90 -4.98
C THR A 385 0.40 34.90 -3.46
N THR A 386 0.95 36.00 -2.92
CA THR A 386 1.13 36.18 -1.46
C THR A 386 -0.22 36.39 -0.78
N HIS A 387 -0.93 35.29 -0.52
CA HIS A 387 -2.29 35.30 -0.01
C HIS A 387 -2.31 35.46 1.51
N ASP A 388 -2.08 36.70 1.98
CA ASP A 388 -2.38 37.12 3.37
C ASP A 388 -3.81 36.68 3.72
N ASN A 389 -3.95 35.76 4.68
CA ASN A 389 -5.21 35.10 5.03
C ASN A 389 -6.09 36.00 5.92
N GLY A 390 -6.31 37.23 5.44
CA GLY A 390 -7.00 38.32 6.11
C GLY A 390 -8.51 38.28 5.87
N SER A 391 -9.26 37.86 6.90
CA SER A 391 -10.72 37.81 6.91
C SER A 391 -11.41 39.14 6.54
N ASP A 392 -12.54 39.06 5.82
CA ASP A 392 -13.46 40.16 5.45
C ASP A 392 -13.59 41.34 6.46
N ASP A 393 -12.97 42.49 6.16
CA ASP A 393 -13.62 43.81 6.35
C ASP A 393 -13.11 44.86 5.34
N ASN A 394 -13.96 45.81 4.98
CA ASN A 394 -13.67 46.83 3.98
C ASN A 394 -13.20 48.15 4.61
N SER A 395 -12.04 48.66 4.19
CA SER A 395 -11.84 50.11 4.10
C SER A 395 -10.71 50.54 3.15
N THR A 396 -10.80 51.80 2.73
CA THR A 396 -9.99 52.49 1.71
C THR A 396 -8.49 52.65 2.02
N PRO A 397 -7.63 52.78 1.00
CA PRO A 397 -6.16 52.86 1.15
C PRO A 397 -5.64 54.23 1.65
N ASP A 398 -4.39 54.23 2.14
CA ASP A 398 -3.53 55.42 2.31
C ASP A 398 -2.08 55.12 1.85
N ASP A 399 -1.22 56.13 1.84
CA ASP A 399 -0.05 56.28 0.97
C ASP A 399 1.34 56.04 1.65
N SER A 400 2.40 56.07 0.83
CA SER A 400 3.86 56.07 1.08
C SER A 400 4.56 54.70 1.25
N ASN A 401 5.57 54.32 0.44
CA ASN A 401 6.76 54.99 -0.14
C ASN A 401 7.95 55.11 0.84
N GLU A 402 8.99 54.28 0.63
CA GLU A 402 10.41 54.68 0.58
C GLU A 402 11.14 53.84 -0.51
N THR A 403 12.45 54.01 -0.68
CA THR A 403 13.20 53.70 -1.94
C THR A 403 14.39 52.75 -1.74
N PRO A 404 14.81 52.01 -2.79
CA PRO A 404 15.87 50.99 -2.70
C PRO A 404 17.29 51.57 -2.64
N ASP A 405 18.23 50.77 -2.14
CA ASP A 405 19.68 50.98 -2.20
C ASP A 405 20.38 49.75 -2.83
N THR A 406 21.57 49.92 -3.40
CA THR A 406 22.19 49.00 -4.38
C THR A 406 23.31 48.09 -3.84
N PRO A 407 23.58 46.93 -4.48
CA PRO A 407 24.61 45.97 -4.05
C PRO A 407 26.07 46.44 -4.28
N ASP A 408 27.03 45.72 -3.68
CA ASP A 408 28.48 45.90 -3.83
C ASP A 408 29.18 44.56 -4.13
N ASP A 409 30.31 44.60 -4.83
CA ASP A 409 31.01 43.44 -5.43
C ASP A 409 32.45 43.32 -4.93
N THR A 410 32.90 42.12 -4.54
CA THR A 410 34.34 41.77 -4.58
C THR A 410 34.64 40.28 -4.85
N THR A 411 35.30 40.03 -5.98
CA THR A 411 36.10 38.85 -6.36
C THR A 411 37.33 38.56 -5.45
N ASP A 412 37.91 37.34 -5.48
CA ASP A 412 39.14 37.03 -6.30
C ASP A 412 39.93 35.71 -5.95
N SER A 413 40.25 34.91 -6.99
CA SER A 413 41.44 34.03 -7.21
C SER A 413 41.77 32.71 -6.45
N ASP A 414 41.80 31.61 -7.23
CA ASP A 414 42.88 30.61 -7.50
C ASP A 414 43.82 30.01 -6.40
N THR A 415 44.02 28.66 -6.41
CA THR A 415 45.20 27.97 -7.03
C THR A 415 45.27 26.43 -6.81
N GLU A 416 45.97 25.71 -7.71
CA GLU A 416 46.08 24.22 -7.76
C GLU A 416 47.41 23.60 -7.24
N THR A 417 47.32 22.38 -6.65
CA THR A 417 48.14 21.11 -6.77
C THR A 417 49.70 21.14 -6.88
N PRO A 418 50.45 20.00 -7.02
CA PRO A 418 50.28 18.57 -6.67
C PRO A 418 51.45 18.00 -5.78
N ASP A 419 51.56 16.67 -5.53
CA ASP A 419 52.71 15.77 -5.90
C ASP A 419 52.64 14.30 -5.32
N ASP A 420 53.44 13.40 -5.91
CA ASP A 420 53.28 11.96 -6.24
C ASP A 420 53.65 10.80 -5.23
N SER A 421 53.08 9.60 -5.47
CA SER A 421 53.73 8.23 -5.59
C SER A 421 53.96 7.18 -4.44
N ASN A 422 53.78 5.89 -4.87
CA ASN A 422 54.56 4.64 -4.57
C ASN A 422 54.51 3.92 -3.18
N GLU A 423 54.84 2.62 -2.96
CA GLU A 423 54.87 1.31 -3.71
C GLU A 423 55.38 0.19 -2.71
N THR A 424 55.11 -1.15 -2.76
CA THR A 424 54.04 -2.02 -3.33
C THR A 424 53.85 -3.37 -2.52
N PRO A 425 54.40 -4.60 -2.81
CA PRO A 425 53.73 -5.88 -2.42
C PRO A 425 54.59 -7.03 -1.80
N ASP A 426 53.96 -8.13 -1.35
CA ASP A 426 54.59 -9.48 -1.24
C ASP A 426 53.50 -10.59 -1.41
N ASN A 427 53.85 -11.88 -1.61
CA ASN A 427 52.98 -12.89 -2.28
C ASN A 427 53.06 -14.35 -1.77
N SER A 428 51.92 -15.00 -1.41
CA SER A 428 51.76 -16.49 -1.35
C SER A 428 50.27 -16.90 -1.15
N ASP A 429 49.62 -17.83 -1.88
CA ASP A 429 49.93 -19.24 -2.27
C ASP A 429 49.63 -20.25 -1.11
N ASP A 430 48.98 -21.43 -1.25
CA ASP A 430 48.45 -22.18 -2.41
C ASP A 430 47.47 -23.35 -1.99
N ASP A 431 46.87 -24.01 -2.99
CA ASP A 431 46.61 -25.46 -3.16
C ASP A 431 45.32 -26.19 -2.65
N THR A 432 44.46 -26.44 -3.65
CA THR A 432 43.50 -27.52 -4.00
C THR A 432 43.32 -28.82 -3.15
N ASN A 433 42.16 -29.53 -3.33
CA ASN A 433 42.06 -30.75 -4.19
C ASN A 433 40.68 -31.49 -4.16
N THR A 434 40.40 -32.27 -5.22
CA THR A 434 39.26 -33.21 -5.48
C THR A 434 39.09 -34.37 -4.47
N GLY A 435 38.01 -35.16 -4.40
CA GLY A 435 36.74 -35.23 -5.17
C GLY A 435 36.30 -36.68 -5.56
N ASN A 436 35.00 -36.91 -5.79
CA ASN A 436 34.31 -38.06 -6.46
C ASN A 436 34.50 -39.52 -5.94
N ASN A 437 33.38 -40.25 -5.71
CA ASN A 437 33.08 -41.56 -6.38
C ASN A 437 31.64 -42.06 -6.11
N GLY A 438 30.98 -42.68 -7.10
CA GLY A 438 29.70 -43.41 -6.95
C GLY A 438 29.75 -44.82 -7.59
N ASN A 439 28.70 -45.64 -7.40
CA ASN A 439 28.48 -46.91 -8.14
C ASN A 439 27.05 -47.46 -7.96
N GLY A 440 26.34 -47.82 -9.05
CA GLY A 440 24.99 -48.42 -9.01
C GLY A 440 24.94 -49.93 -9.34
N GLY A 441 23.72 -50.47 -9.52
CA GLY A 441 23.45 -51.85 -9.93
C GLY A 441 21.96 -52.06 -10.28
N ASP A 442 21.69 -52.94 -11.26
CA ASP A 442 20.39 -53.16 -11.93
C ASP A 442 20.03 -54.65 -11.93
N ASP A 443 18.75 -54.97 -11.67
CA ASP A 443 18.08 -56.20 -12.14
C ASP A 443 16.55 -55.99 -12.16
N THR A 444 15.84 -56.67 -13.07
CA THR A 444 14.46 -56.33 -13.45
C THR A 444 13.46 -57.49 -13.25
N THR A 445 12.36 -57.27 -12.52
CA THR A 445 11.12 -58.05 -12.63
C THR A 445 9.90 -57.16 -12.41
N GLY A 446 9.04 -57.05 -13.43
CA GLY A 446 7.84 -56.21 -13.35
C GLY A 446 6.74 -56.78 -12.45
N SER A 447 6.09 -55.88 -11.73
CA SER A 447 4.78 -56.01 -11.09
C SER A 447 3.85 -54.95 -11.67
N ASN A 448 2.53 -55.09 -11.50
CA ASN A 448 1.53 -54.12 -11.99
C ASN A 448 1.21 -53.08 -10.92
N ASP A 449 2.25 -52.47 -10.36
CA ASP A 449 2.13 -51.32 -9.47
C ASP A 449 2.17 -50.04 -10.35
N PRO A 450 1.43 -48.97 -10.02
CA PRO A 450 1.60 -47.68 -10.68
C PRO A 450 3.05 -47.21 -10.53
N VAL A 451 3.54 -46.44 -11.51
CA VAL A 451 4.95 -46.02 -11.58
C VAL A 451 5.37 -45.32 -10.29
N GLU A 452 6.47 -45.77 -9.66
CA GLU A 452 7.14 -45.03 -8.58
C GLU A 452 7.68 -43.69 -9.13
N THR A 453 6.83 -42.67 -9.10
CA THR A 453 7.23 -41.35 -8.63
C THR A 453 7.33 -41.40 -7.11
N ASP A 454 8.24 -40.62 -6.53
CA ASP A 454 8.13 -40.29 -5.11
C ASP A 454 6.88 -39.38 -4.95
N ASP A 455 5.81 -39.95 -4.38
CA ASP A 455 4.58 -39.24 -4.02
C ASP A 455 4.84 -38.46 -2.72
N LEU A 456 5.12 -37.16 -2.81
CA LEU A 456 5.46 -36.37 -1.61
C LEU A 456 4.21 -35.87 -0.87
N ILE A 457 3.08 -35.62 -1.54
CA ILE A 457 1.80 -35.34 -0.87
C ILE A 457 0.61 -36.04 -1.55
N ARG A 458 -0.23 -36.64 -0.69
CA ARG A 458 -1.64 -36.96 -0.95
C ARG A 458 -2.45 -36.31 0.18
N ALA A 459 -3.36 -35.39 -0.12
CA ALA A 459 -4.18 -34.74 0.90
C ALA A 459 -5.21 -35.73 1.49
N ASN A 460 -5.39 -35.74 2.81
CA ASN A 460 -6.29 -36.69 3.48
C ASN A 460 -7.75 -36.19 3.48
N MET A 461 -8.38 -36.22 2.30
CA MET A 461 -9.75 -35.72 2.06
C MET A 461 -10.86 -36.49 2.80
N ASN A 462 -10.52 -37.50 3.61
CA ASN A 462 -11.46 -38.41 4.29
C ASN A 462 -11.79 -38.01 5.74
N GLY A 463 -11.29 -36.86 6.22
CA GLY A 463 -11.69 -36.30 7.53
C GLY A 463 -11.05 -36.94 8.76
N ASP A 464 -9.91 -37.61 8.60
CA ASP A 464 -9.10 -38.16 9.71
C ASP A 464 -7.77 -37.40 9.83
N ALA A 465 -7.86 -36.07 9.98
CA ALA A 465 -6.75 -35.13 10.19
C ALA A 465 -6.07 -35.29 11.57
N ASN A 466 -6.01 -36.52 12.09
CA ASN A 466 -5.39 -36.95 13.35
C ASN A 466 -4.77 -38.36 13.19
N ASN A 467 -4.73 -38.92 11.98
CA ASN A 467 -4.24 -40.26 11.71
C ASN A 467 -2.70 -40.29 11.69
N ALA A 468 -2.10 -40.42 12.88
CA ALA A 468 -0.65 -40.50 13.14
C ALA A 468 0.09 -41.74 12.56
N ALA A 469 -0.36 -42.20 11.40
CA ALA A 469 0.32 -43.12 10.49
C ALA A 469 0.66 -42.45 9.14
N ASP A 470 0.10 -41.27 8.85
CA ASP A 470 0.52 -40.40 7.75
C ASP A 470 1.70 -39.52 8.22
N PRO A 471 2.83 -39.45 7.51
CA PRO A 471 3.95 -38.60 7.90
C PRO A 471 3.70 -37.09 7.70
N ASN A 472 2.63 -36.70 7.00
CA ASN A 472 2.34 -35.31 6.65
C ASN A 472 1.16 -34.71 7.45
N SER A 473 0.54 -35.44 8.39
CA SER A 473 -0.66 -34.98 9.11
C SER A 473 -0.43 -33.80 10.07
N ASP A 474 0.83 -33.51 10.39
CA ASP A 474 1.20 -32.47 11.35
C ASP A 474 1.41 -31.10 10.66
N ASP A 475 1.38 -31.06 9.32
CA ASP A 475 1.65 -29.90 8.46
C ASP A 475 0.38 -29.32 7.76
N GLU A 476 -0.85 -29.75 8.15
CA GLU A 476 -2.12 -29.30 7.53
C GLU A 476 -3.01 -28.45 8.46
N THR A 477 -3.51 -27.31 7.99
CA THR A 477 -4.47 -26.45 8.72
C THR A 477 -5.79 -26.33 7.96
N VAL A 478 -6.88 -26.72 8.62
CA VAL A 478 -8.24 -26.77 8.04
C VAL A 478 -9.07 -25.60 8.57
N SER A 479 -9.60 -24.74 7.70
CA SER A 479 -10.50 -23.65 8.12
C SER A 479 -11.80 -24.18 8.74
N ASN A 480 -12.31 -23.54 9.79
CA ASN A 480 -13.55 -23.93 10.50
C ASN A 480 -14.81 -24.05 9.63
N SER A 481 -14.84 -23.40 8.46
CA SER A 481 -15.93 -23.51 7.48
C SER A 481 -15.84 -24.75 6.59
N VAL A 482 -14.67 -25.39 6.46
CA VAL A 482 -14.48 -26.60 5.66
C VAL A 482 -15.23 -27.77 6.28
N SER A 483 -15.98 -28.49 5.46
CA SER A 483 -16.78 -29.64 5.89
C SER A 483 -16.45 -30.88 5.06
N PHE A 484 -16.08 -31.97 5.72
CA PHE A 484 -15.93 -33.28 5.10
C PHE A 484 -17.31 -33.90 4.86
N VAL A 485 -17.62 -34.25 3.61
CA VAL A 485 -18.94 -34.71 3.18
C VAL A 485 -18.85 -35.98 2.34
N LYS A 486 -19.91 -36.79 2.35
CA LYS A 486 -19.96 -38.05 1.61
C LYS A 486 -20.83 -37.94 0.36
N ASP A 487 -20.22 -38.08 -0.82
CA ASP A 487 -20.90 -38.10 -2.11
C ASP A 487 -20.92 -39.53 -2.67
N GLY A 488 -22.02 -40.24 -2.39
CA GLY A 488 -22.16 -41.65 -2.75
C GLY A 488 -21.16 -42.54 -1.98
N ASN A 489 -20.18 -43.09 -2.70
CA ASN A 489 -19.11 -43.89 -2.11
C ASN A 489 -17.90 -43.06 -1.67
N ARG A 490 -17.74 -41.84 -2.20
CA ARG A 490 -16.58 -40.96 -1.99
C ARG A 490 -16.74 -40.11 -0.74
N GLU A 491 -15.64 -39.84 -0.06
CA GLU A 491 -15.53 -38.75 0.91
C GLU A 491 -14.76 -37.61 0.25
N ALA A 492 -15.16 -36.36 0.52
CA ALA A 492 -14.68 -35.19 -0.19
C ALA A 492 -14.82 -33.95 0.70
N VAL A 493 -14.04 -32.90 0.44
CA VAL A 493 -14.17 -31.63 1.16
C VAL A 493 -15.12 -30.70 0.42
N LYS A 494 -16.00 -30.04 1.18
CA LYS A 494 -16.73 -28.84 0.74
C LYS A 494 -16.18 -27.65 1.52
N LEU A 495 -15.62 -26.67 0.80
CA LEU A 495 -14.81 -25.61 1.39
C LEU A 495 -15.62 -24.50 2.11
N ASN A 496 -16.86 -24.25 1.68
CA ASN A 496 -17.74 -23.19 2.21
C ASN A 496 -17.03 -21.83 2.41
N ASP A 497 -16.29 -21.40 1.38
CA ASP A 497 -15.46 -20.18 1.34
C ASP A 497 -14.23 -20.12 2.27
N GLY A 498 -13.95 -21.18 3.03
CA GLY A 498 -12.64 -21.40 3.65
C GLY A 498 -11.66 -22.15 2.73
N ALA A 499 -10.52 -22.55 3.29
CA ALA A 499 -9.49 -23.35 2.62
C ALA A 499 -8.87 -24.40 3.56
N ILE A 500 -8.15 -25.36 2.98
CA ILE A 500 -7.15 -26.17 3.70
C ILE A 500 -5.78 -25.69 3.24
N SER A 501 -4.90 -25.32 4.15
CA SER A 501 -3.49 -25.02 3.84
C SER A 501 -2.59 -26.19 4.22
N TYR A 502 -1.55 -26.39 3.43
CA TYR A 502 -0.41 -27.25 3.75
C TYR A 502 0.83 -26.38 3.81
N ASP A 503 1.57 -26.49 4.91
CA ASP A 503 2.81 -25.76 5.14
C ASP A 503 3.79 -25.98 3.99
N ASN A 504 4.36 -24.89 3.46
CA ASN A 504 5.29 -24.98 2.35
C ASN A 504 6.67 -25.52 2.80
N THR A 505 6.74 -26.83 3.01
CA THR A 505 8.02 -27.53 3.05
C THR A 505 8.68 -27.44 1.67
N GLY A 506 10.01 -27.38 1.63
CA GLY A 506 10.78 -27.10 0.40
C GLY A 506 10.58 -28.10 -0.76
N GLN A 507 9.82 -29.18 -0.56
CA GLN A 507 9.42 -30.13 -1.59
C GLN A 507 8.49 -29.55 -2.66
N PHE A 508 7.67 -28.57 -2.31
CA PHE A 508 6.81 -27.87 -3.27
C PHE A 508 7.59 -26.92 -4.20
N LEU A 509 8.84 -26.60 -3.87
CA LEU A 509 9.58 -25.47 -4.44
C LEU A 509 10.73 -25.96 -5.34
N ASN A 510 11.06 -25.18 -6.38
CA ASN A 510 12.27 -25.36 -7.18
C ASN A 510 12.38 -26.73 -7.89
N ASN A 511 11.24 -27.32 -8.30
CA ASN A 511 11.23 -28.59 -9.02
C ASN A 511 11.47 -28.38 -10.52
N ASP A 512 12.40 -29.15 -11.10
CA ASP A 512 12.65 -29.22 -12.55
C ASP A 512 11.46 -29.87 -13.31
N ALA A 513 10.65 -30.66 -12.59
CA ALA A 513 9.39 -31.24 -13.07
C ALA A 513 8.45 -31.56 -11.90
N TYR A 514 7.14 -31.36 -12.06
CA TYR A 514 6.13 -31.71 -11.07
C TYR A 514 4.79 -32.11 -11.72
N THR A 515 3.94 -32.80 -10.95
CA THR A 515 2.54 -33.06 -11.30
C THR A 515 1.64 -32.69 -10.12
N LEU A 516 0.63 -31.86 -10.39
CA LEU A 516 -0.53 -31.60 -9.54
C LEU A 516 -1.73 -32.34 -10.14
N SER A 517 -2.50 -33.07 -9.34
CA SER A 517 -3.82 -33.56 -9.76
C SER A 517 -4.86 -33.48 -8.66
N PHE A 518 -6.13 -33.34 -9.04
CA PHE A 518 -7.27 -33.41 -8.12
C PHE A 518 -8.57 -33.73 -8.86
N ASP A 519 -9.55 -34.23 -8.13
CA ASP A 519 -10.91 -34.43 -8.59
C ASP A 519 -11.83 -33.32 -8.06
N PHE A 520 -12.79 -32.87 -8.86
CA PHE A 520 -13.75 -31.84 -8.44
C PHE A 520 -15.16 -32.09 -8.98
N LYS A 521 -16.17 -31.56 -8.28
CA LYS A 521 -17.59 -31.62 -8.66
C LYS A 521 -18.28 -30.33 -8.26
N LYS A 522 -19.01 -29.68 -9.18
CA LYS A 522 -19.76 -28.45 -8.85
C LYS A 522 -21.02 -28.76 -8.03
N GLU A 523 -21.38 -27.88 -7.10
CA GLU A 523 -22.65 -28.00 -6.39
C GLU A 523 -23.84 -27.68 -7.34
N ALA A 524 -24.95 -28.39 -7.17
CA ALA A 524 -26.13 -28.22 -8.01
C ALA A 524 -26.79 -26.84 -7.80
N GLY A 525 -26.93 -26.08 -8.89
CA GLY A 525 -27.30 -24.66 -8.87
C GLY A 525 -26.10 -23.69 -8.84
N ALA A 526 -24.88 -24.19 -8.59
CA ALA A 526 -23.63 -23.42 -8.63
C ALA A 526 -22.84 -23.63 -9.94
N GLU A 527 -23.45 -24.19 -10.99
CA GLU A 527 -22.75 -24.55 -12.24
C GLU A 527 -22.09 -23.34 -12.93
N ASN A 528 -22.69 -22.16 -12.71
CA ASN A 528 -22.27 -20.86 -13.23
C ASN A 528 -21.29 -20.10 -12.32
N ALA A 529 -20.97 -20.63 -11.14
CA ALA A 529 -20.06 -20.00 -10.19
C ALA A 529 -18.59 -20.08 -10.67
N SER A 530 -17.72 -19.31 -10.02
CA SER A 530 -16.27 -19.40 -10.19
C SER A 530 -15.57 -19.31 -8.84
N GLY A 531 -14.57 -20.14 -8.60
CA GLY A 531 -13.79 -20.10 -7.37
C GLY A 531 -12.48 -20.90 -7.46
N TYR A 532 -11.57 -20.63 -6.54
CA TYR A 532 -10.27 -21.30 -6.51
C TYR A 532 -10.41 -22.70 -5.93
N ALA A 533 -9.99 -23.71 -6.69
CA ALA A 533 -9.88 -25.09 -6.21
C ALA A 533 -8.48 -25.34 -5.62
N ILE A 534 -7.46 -24.73 -6.21
CA ILE A 534 -6.07 -24.72 -5.75
C ILE A 534 -5.54 -23.29 -5.83
N TYR A 535 -4.85 -22.82 -4.79
CA TYR A 535 -4.20 -21.52 -4.77
C TYR A 535 -2.82 -21.63 -4.11
N PHE A 536 -1.77 -21.35 -4.88
CA PHE A 536 -0.42 -21.16 -4.38
C PHE A 536 0.18 -20.01 -5.18
N SER A 537 -0.07 -18.78 -4.70
CA SER A 537 0.10 -17.51 -5.43
C SER A 537 1.46 -17.32 -6.10
N SER A 538 2.53 -17.85 -5.50
CA SER A 538 3.90 -17.76 -6.02
C SER A 538 4.31 -18.88 -6.97
N SER A 539 3.48 -19.91 -7.18
CA SER A 539 3.87 -21.14 -7.88
C SER A 539 2.86 -21.63 -8.92
N PHE A 540 1.61 -21.91 -8.51
CA PHE A 540 0.55 -22.32 -9.41
C PHE A 540 -0.84 -22.11 -8.80
N VAL A 541 -1.82 -21.78 -9.63
CA VAL A 541 -3.20 -21.50 -9.20
C VAL A 541 -4.15 -22.18 -10.17
N VAL A 542 -5.26 -22.74 -9.67
CA VAL A 542 -6.31 -23.35 -10.50
C VAL A 542 -7.69 -22.86 -10.05
N LYS A 543 -8.31 -22.02 -10.88
CA LYS A 543 -9.65 -21.47 -10.70
C LYS A 543 -10.63 -22.15 -11.64
N ILE A 544 -11.65 -22.80 -11.09
CA ILE A 544 -12.74 -23.39 -11.87
C ILE A 544 -13.78 -22.28 -12.11
N ASN A 545 -14.19 -22.08 -13.37
CA ASN A 545 -15.25 -21.12 -13.74
C ASN A 545 -16.47 -21.86 -14.33
N SER A 546 -17.46 -21.11 -14.82
CA SER A 546 -18.69 -21.64 -15.44
C SER A 546 -18.41 -22.65 -16.56
N GLU A 547 -17.66 -22.27 -17.59
CA GLU A 547 -17.39 -23.08 -18.80
C GLU A 547 -15.89 -23.26 -19.10
N THR A 548 -15.01 -22.76 -18.23
CA THR A 548 -13.55 -22.76 -18.42
C THR A 548 -12.81 -23.03 -17.11
N ILE A 549 -11.55 -23.42 -17.19
CA ILE A 549 -10.61 -23.41 -16.06
C ILE A 549 -9.54 -22.35 -16.35
N THR A 550 -9.29 -21.45 -15.40
CA THR A 550 -8.17 -20.51 -15.47
C THR A 550 -7.06 -21.03 -14.57
N ALA A 551 -5.93 -21.39 -15.16
CA ALA A 551 -4.76 -21.88 -14.46
C ALA A 551 -3.57 -20.93 -14.62
N MET A 552 -2.65 -20.97 -13.66
CA MET A 552 -1.38 -20.24 -13.69
C MET A 552 -0.24 -21.19 -13.33
N VAL A 553 0.89 -21.05 -14.03
CA VAL A 553 2.15 -21.74 -13.74
C VAL A 553 3.26 -20.69 -13.68
N GLN A 554 3.94 -20.59 -12.54
CA GLN A 554 5.12 -19.76 -12.35
C GLN A 554 6.39 -20.58 -12.54
N THR A 555 7.32 -20.05 -13.33
CA THR A 555 8.64 -20.66 -13.54
C THR A 555 9.74 -19.61 -13.46
N SER A 556 11.00 -20.06 -13.48
CA SER A 556 12.17 -19.22 -13.73
C SER A 556 12.12 -18.42 -15.04
N ASN A 557 11.26 -18.81 -16.00
CA ASN A 557 11.03 -18.10 -17.26
C ASN A 557 9.82 -17.14 -17.18
N GLY A 558 9.24 -16.95 -15.98
CA GLY A 558 8.10 -16.07 -15.72
C GLY A 558 6.75 -16.77 -15.57
N THR A 559 5.71 -15.95 -15.36
CA THR A 559 4.32 -16.37 -15.15
C THR A 559 3.63 -16.73 -16.47
N ASN A 560 2.98 -17.90 -16.52
CA ASN A 560 2.16 -18.31 -17.65
C ASN A 560 0.71 -18.53 -17.20
N TRP A 561 -0.19 -17.65 -17.66
CA TRP A 561 -1.65 -17.79 -17.45
C TRP A 561 -2.31 -18.51 -18.62
N VAL A 562 -3.15 -19.48 -18.32
CA VAL A 562 -3.83 -20.35 -19.28
C VAL A 562 -5.33 -20.34 -19.00
N ASN A 563 -6.15 -20.01 -20.00
CA ASN A 563 -7.59 -20.24 -19.93
C ASN A 563 -7.95 -21.46 -20.79
N ILE A 564 -8.24 -22.57 -20.13
CA ILE A 564 -8.65 -23.84 -20.72
C ILE A 564 -10.14 -23.76 -21.05
N ASP A 565 -10.48 -23.87 -22.34
CA ASP A 565 -11.85 -23.81 -22.85
C ASP A 565 -12.22 -25.09 -23.64
N ASN A 566 -13.43 -25.13 -24.21
CA ASN A 566 -13.98 -26.28 -24.95
C ASN A 566 -14.05 -27.61 -24.14
N ILE A 567 -14.02 -27.52 -22.81
CA ILE A 567 -14.18 -28.61 -21.83
C ILE A 567 -15.64 -28.68 -21.33
N ASP A 568 -16.16 -29.88 -21.08
CA ASP A 568 -17.57 -30.11 -20.71
C ASP A 568 -17.76 -30.10 -19.18
N ILE A 569 -17.49 -28.96 -18.54
CA ILE A 569 -17.55 -28.79 -17.06
C ILE A 569 -18.73 -27.95 -16.57
N HIS A 570 -19.74 -27.70 -17.41
CA HIS A 570 -20.96 -26.95 -17.03
C HIS A 570 -22.09 -27.90 -16.60
N ASN A 571 -21.77 -28.76 -15.63
CA ASN A 571 -22.66 -29.79 -15.11
C ASN A 571 -22.31 -30.06 -13.62
N THR A 572 -22.88 -31.13 -13.04
CA THR A 572 -22.71 -31.53 -11.64
C THR A 572 -22.14 -32.95 -11.49
N ASP A 573 -21.44 -33.45 -12.51
CA ASP A 573 -20.74 -34.72 -12.49
C ASP A 573 -19.32 -34.53 -11.91
N TRP A 574 -18.61 -35.64 -11.62
CA TRP A 574 -17.22 -35.60 -11.17
C TRP A 574 -16.28 -35.43 -12.36
N HIS A 575 -15.35 -34.50 -12.24
CA HIS A 575 -14.28 -34.22 -13.21
C HIS A 575 -12.90 -34.44 -12.60
N GLN A 576 -11.93 -34.76 -13.44
CA GLN A 576 -10.51 -34.90 -13.05
C GLN A 576 -9.68 -33.79 -13.71
N PHE A 577 -8.79 -33.16 -12.95
CA PHE A 577 -7.82 -32.18 -13.44
C PHE A 577 -6.40 -32.66 -13.18
N THR A 578 -5.53 -32.49 -14.18
CA THR A 578 -4.07 -32.68 -14.05
C THR A 578 -3.32 -31.50 -14.64
N LEU A 579 -2.30 -31.03 -13.93
CA LEU A 579 -1.25 -30.15 -14.43
C LEU A 579 0.09 -30.88 -14.26
N THR A 580 0.79 -31.13 -15.38
CA THR A 580 2.15 -31.69 -15.40
C THR A 580 3.11 -30.67 -16.02
N PHE A 581 4.25 -30.43 -15.39
CA PHE A 581 5.28 -29.48 -15.85
C PHE A 581 6.63 -30.19 -15.96
N SER A 582 7.38 -29.88 -17.03
CA SER A 582 8.76 -30.36 -17.20
C SER A 582 9.62 -29.32 -17.92
N GLY A 583 10.65 -28.83 -17.25
CA GLY A 583 11.70 -28.02 -17.88
C GLY A 583 12.50 -28.80 -18.94
N ASP A 584 12.69 -30.10 -18.73
CA ASP A 584 13.41 -31.00 -19.65
C ASP A 584 12.67 -31.22 -20.98
N ASN A 585 11.34 -31.24 -20.98
CA ASN A 585 10.51 -31.26 -22.19
C ASN A 585 10.19 -29.85 -22.72
N GLY A 586 10.34 -28.81 -21.89
CA GLY A 586 10.09 -27.41 -22.23
C GLY A 586 8.61 -27.01 -22.24
N GLU A 587 7.76 -27.72 -21.49
CA GLU A 587 6.31 -27.59 -21.54
C GLU A 587 5.59 -27.77 -20.19
N ALA A 588 4.39 -27.19 -20.10
CA ALA A 588 3.41 -27.48 -19.05
C ALA A 588 2.09 -27.90 -19.71
N VAL A 589 1.61 -29.10 -19.42
CA VAL A 589 0.45 -29.73 -20.06
C VAL A 589 -0.69 -29.86 -19.06
N PHE A 590 -1.90 -29.52 -19.51
CA PHE A 590 -3.12 -29.50 -18.72
C PHE A 590 -4.10 -30.54 -19.28
N TYR A 591 -4.48 -31.51 -18.45
CA TYR A 591 -5.47 -32.52 -18.77
C TYR A 591 -6.77 -32.26 -18.00
N VAL A 592 -7.90 -32.42 -18.69
CA VAL A 592 -9.24 -32.46 -18.08
C VAL A 592 -9.90 -33.76 -18.53
N ASP A 593 -10.40 -34.54 -17.57
CA ASP A 593 -11.01 -35.86 -17.80
C ASP A 593 -10.13 -36.80 -18.64
N GLY A 594 -8.82 -36.80 -18.34
CA GLY A 594 -7.82 -37.61 -19.02
C GLY A 594 -7.45 -37.15 -20.45
N VAL A 595 -7.98 -36.01 -20.92
CA VAL A 595 -7.73 -35.48 -22.27
C VAL A 595 -6.90 -34.20 -22.21
N GLU A 596 -5.88 -34.09 -23.06
CA GLU A 596 -5.07 -32.86 -23.20
C GLU A 596 -5.97 -31.70 -23.64
N ALA A 597 -6.10 -30.70 -22.78
CA ALA A 597 -7.01 -29.57 -22.95
C ALA A 597 -6.25 -28.25 -23.25
N ALA A 598 -5.04 -28.09 -22.71
CA ALA A 598 -4.13 -26.99 -23.06
C ALA A 598 -2.66 -27.37 -22.83
N THR A 599 -1.75 -26.68 -23.50
CA THR A 599 -0.29 -26.86 -23.36
C THR A 599 0.45 -25.52 -23.51
N VAL A 600 1.30 -25.19 -22.54
CA VAL A 600 2.28 -24.09 -22.60
C VAL A 600 3.61 -24.65 -23.08
N THR A 601 4.34 -23.92 -23.92
CA THR A 601 5.62 -24.36 -24.52
C THR A 601 6.65 -23.23 -24.49
N GLY A 602 7.94 -23.57 -24.57
CA GLY A 602 9.05 -22.61 -24.47
C GLY A 602 9.58 -22.45 -23.04
N LEU A 603 9.33 -23.45 -22.18
CA LEU A 603 9.85 -23.56 -20.82
C LEU A 603 11.15 -24.38 -20.77
N ASP A 604 11.89 -24.46 -21.89
CA ASP A 604 13.12 -25.27 -22.04
C ASP A 604 14.15 -24.93 -20.95
N GLY A 605 14.44 -25.88 -20.06
CA GLY A 605 15.35 -25.71 -18.92
C GLY A 605 14.84 -24.78 -17.82
N ALA A 606 13.54 -24.49 -17.80
CA ALA A 606 12.92 -23.74 -16.72
C ALA A 606 12.71 -24.61 -15.46
N VAL A 607 12.59 -23.97 -14.31
CA VAL A 607 12.28 -24.61 -13.02
C VAL A 607 10.99 -24.02 -12.47
N GLN A 608 10.14 -24.81 -11.82
CA GLN A 608 9.00 -24.33 -11.04
C GLN A 608 9.53 -23.45 -9.90
N THR A 609 9.06 -22.21 -9.77
CA THR A 609 9.42 -21.37 -8.61
C THR A 609 8.28 -21.29 -7.60
N GLY A 610 8.57 -20.84 -6.39
CA GLY A 610 7.60 -20.51 -5.35
C GLY A 610 8.28 -19.73 -4.23
N ASN A 611 7.50 -19.05 -3.40
CA ASN A 611 7.98 -18.27 -2.26
C ASN A 611 7.93 -19.14 -1.01
N GLN A 612 8.99 -19.12 -0.20
CA GLN A 612 9.07 -19.89 1.06
C GLN A 612 8.12 -19.38 2.17
N TRP A 613 7.45 -18.25 1.91
CA TRP A 613 6.54 -17.57 2.83
C TRP A 613 5.06 -17.74 2.47
N HIS A 614 4.74 -18.48 1.39
CA HIS A 614 3.37 -18.68 0.91
C HIS A 614 3.05 -20.18 0.96
N ASP A 615 1.92 -20.55 1.56
CA ASP A 615 1.52 -21.95 1.71
C ASP A 615 0.73 -22.49 0.51
N PHE A 616 0.57 -23.82 0.43
CA PHE A 616 -0.21 -24.49 -0.62
C PHE A 616 -1.67 -24.66 -0.16
N PHE A 617 -2.61 -23.96 -0.80
CA PHE A 617 -4.02 -24.00 -0.41
C PHE A 617 -4.88 -24.86 -1.35
N VAL A 618 -5.70 -25.72 -0.77
CA VAL A 618 -6.90 -26.29 -1.39
C VAL A 618 -8.07 -25.35 -1.07
N GLY A 619 -8.41 -24.51 -2.05
CA GLY A 619 -9.32 -23.37 -1.88
C GLY A 619 -8.70 -22.07 -2.39
N GLY A 620 -9.26 -20.93 -1.95
CA GLY A 620 -8.67 -19.59 -2.07
C GLY A 620 -8.21 -19.09 -0.72
N GLU A 621 -6.93 -18.70 -0.63
CA GLU A 621 -6.27 -18.20 0.59
C GLU A 621 -7.02 -17.00 1.23
N TYR A 622 -7.52 -16.08 0.40
CA TYR A 622 -8.25 -14.88 0.81
C TYR A 622 -9.76 -14.98 0.49
N GLY A 623 -10.32 -16.19 0.54
CA GLY A 623 -11.70 -16.49 0.14
C GLY A 623 -11.91 -16.57 -1.38
N GLY A 624 -13.17 -16.66 -1.80
CA GLY A 624 -13.52 -16.96 -3.19
C GLY A 624 -13.22 -18.41 -3.58
N SER A 625 -13.34 -19.34 -2.62
CA SER A 625 -13.06 -20.77 -2.82
C SER A 625 -14.07 -21.43 -3.77
N PHE A 626 -13.68 -22.57 -4.34
CA PHE A 626 -14.51 -23.32 -5.27
C PHE A 626 -15.83 -23.78 -4.61
N ASN A 627 -16.95 -23.39 -5.21
CA ASN A 627 -18.29 -23.77 -4.76
C ASN A 627 -18.68 -25.17 -5.31
N GLY A 628 -18.20 -26.19 -4.62
CA GLY A 628 -18.39 -27.58 -4.96
C GLY A 628 -17.65 -28.51 -3.99
N LEU A 629 -17.38 -29.73 -4.44
CA LEU A 629 -16.60 -30.74 -3.73
C LEU A 629 -15.22 -30.89 -4.39
N ILE A 630 -14.19 -31.15 -3.57
CA ILE A 630 -12.83 -31.50 -4.02
C ILE A 630 -12.40 -32.80 -3.32
N ASP A 631 -11.72 -33.67 -4.05
CA ASP A 631 -11.24 -34.99 -3.61
C ASP A 631 -9.90 -35.34 -4.31
N ASN A 632 -9.16 -36.32 -3.80
CA ASN A 632 -7.91 -36.86 -4.38
C ASN A 632 -6.84 -35.81 -4.77
N VAL A 633 -6.67 -34.74 -4.00
CA VAL A 633 -5.60 -33.76 -4.26
C VAL A 633 -4.23 -34.41 -4.00
N SER A 634 -3.35 -34.35 -5.00
CA SER A 634 -1.98 -34.90 -4.93
C SER A 634 -0.96 -33.99 -5.60
N PHE A 635 0.27 -34.04 -5.07
CA PHE A 635 1.44 -33.36 -5.63
C PHE A 635 2.65 -34.30 -5.63
N ALA A 636 3.29 -34.47 -6.77
CA ALA A 636 4.44 -35.36 -6.97
C ALA A 636 5.60 -34.65 -7.68
N GLN A 637 6.83 -34.95 -7.27
CA GLN A 637 8.07 -34.42 -7.86
C GLN A 637 8.44 -35.18 -9.15
N GLY A 638 7.63 -35.00 -10.20
CA GLY A 638 7.92 -35.51 -11.53
C GLY A 638 6.79 -35.22 -12.52
N ALA A 639 7.13 -35.18 -13.81
CA ALA A 639 6.15 -35.01 -14.88
C ALA A 639 5.58 -36.36 -15.33
N ILE A 640 4.26 -36.51 -15.30
CA ILE A 640 3.58 -37.64 -15.96
C ILE A 640 3.23 -37.32 -17.41
N ASN A 641 2.96 -38.35 -18.21
CA ASN A 641 2.52 -38.23 -19.60
C ASN A 641 1.01 -38.52 -19.78
N GLY A 642 0.46 -38.24 -20.96
CA GLY A 642 -0.97 -38.35 -21.25
C GLY A 642 -1.59 -39.74 -21.03
N ASP A 643 -0.86 -40.84 -21.25
CA ASP A 643 -1.38 -42.19 -20.97
C ASP A 643 -1.62 -42.36 -19.45
N GLN A 644 -0.75 -41.78 -18.61
CA GLN A 644 -0.87 -41.80 -17.14
C GLN A 644 -1.98 -40.85 -16.64
N ALA A 645 -2.15 -39.68 -17.27
CA ALA A 645 -3.27 -38.78 -16.96
C ALA A 645 -4.63 -39.43 -17.31
N GLU A 646 -4.71 -40.21 -18.40
CA GLU A 646 -5.88 -41.02 -18.72
C GLU A 646 -6.10 -42.15 -17.69
N GLU A 647 -5.07 -42.66 -17.02
CA GLU A 647 -5.17 -43.64 -15.93
C GLU A 647 -5.68 -43.02 -14.61
N LEU A 648 -5.25 -41.80 -14.26
CA LEU A 648 -5.81 -41.06 -13.11
C LEU A 648 -7.32 -40.83 -13.28
N TYR A 649 -7.75 -40.34 -14.45
CA TYR A 649 -9.17 -40.17 -14.76
C TYR A 649 -9.97 -41.49 -14.72
N LYS A 650 -9.41 -42.60 -15.22
CA LYS A 650 -10.06 -43.93 -15.11
C LYS A 650 -10.24 -44.33 -13.65
N SER A 651 -9.25 -44.09 -12.79
CA SER A 651 -9.35 -44.40 -11.35
C SER A 651 -10.46 -43.58 -10.67
N MET A 652 -10.55 -42.29 -10.98
CA MET A 652 -11.65 -41.41 -10.53
C MET A 652 -13.03 -41.97 -10.93
N VAL A 653 -13.20 -42.38 -12.19
CA VAL A 653 -14.46 -42.95 -12.69
C VAL A 653 -14.80 -44.30 -12.07
N GLU A 654 -13.82 -45.21 -11.91
CA GLU A 654 -14.03 -46.53 -11.29
C GLU A 654 -14.42 -46.41 -9.81
N ASN A 655 -13.85 -45.44 -9.07
CA ASN A 655 -14.24 -45.11 -7.70
C ASN A 655 -15.67 -44.54 -7.60
N THR A 656 -16.21 -43.99 -8.70
CA THR A 656 -17.51 -43.31 -8.73
C THR A 656 -18.68 -44.25 -9.11
N ASP A 657 -18.48 -45.28 -9.95
CA ASP A 657 -19.56 -46.20 -10.39
C ASP A 657 -19.83 -47.39 -9.43
N GLY A 658 -18.86 -47.79 -8.60
CA GLY A 658 -19.07 -48.74 -7.51
C GLY A 658 -19.47 -50.18 -7.90
N SER A 659 -19.30 -50.58 -9.17
CA SER A 659 -19.76 -51.88 -9.71
C SER A 659 -18.61 -52.88 -9.99
N THR A 660 -17.98 -53.41 -8.94
CA THR A 660 -17.07 -54.56 -9.09
C THR A 660 -17.84 -55.86 -9.35
N ASN A 661 -17.85 -56.36 -10.60
CA ASN A 661 -18.51 -57.62 -11.00
C ASN A 661 -17.57 -58.62 -11.69
N ASP A 662 -16.71 -59.26 -10.88
CA ASP A 662 -16.32 -60.69 -10.94
C ASP A 662 -15.43 -61.28 -12.07
N ASP A 663 -14.86 -62.45 -11.76
CA ASP A 663 -14.24 -63.51 -12.60
C ASP A 663 -12.86 -63.28 -13.30
N GLY A 664 -11.78 -63.84 -12.73
CA GLY A 664 -10.43 -63.87 -13.34
C GLY A 664 -9.37 -64.79 -12.68
N GLN A 665 -9.54 -66.12 -12.70
CA GLN A 665 -8.78 -67.08 -11.86
C GLN A 665 -7.32 -67.45 -12.28
N GLY A 666 -6.46 -67.71 -11.28
CA GLY A 666 -5.35 -68.70 -11.32
C GLY A 666 -4.08 -68.29 -10.54
N THR A 667 -3.40 -69.15 -9.74
CA THR A 667 -3.50 -70.62 -9.52
C THR A 667 -3.00 -71.08 -8.13
N ASP A 668 -3.56 -72.20 -7.63
CA ASP A 668 -3.07 -73.16 -6.60
C ASP A 668 -1.75 -72.89 -5.83
N ASP A 669 -1.76 -73.03 -4.49
CA ASP A 669 -1.42 -74.33 -3.86
C ASP A 669 -1.77 -74.44 -2.33
N THR A 670 -2.77 -75.26 -2.00
CA THR A 670 -2.92 -76.11 -0.77
C THR A 670 -3.21 -75.59 0.66
N ASN A 671 -4.23 -76.24 1.27
CA ASN A 671 -4.43 -76.62 2.70
C ASN A 671 -4.77 -75.55 3.76
N ASP A 672 -5.67 -75.79 4.73
CA ASP A 672 -6.56 -76.94 5.01
C ASP A 672 -7.75 -76.53 5.93
N ASP A 673 -8.90 -77.22 5.79
CA ASP A 673 -9.98 -77.53 6.77
C ASP A 673 -10.51 -76.49 7.80
N ASP A 674 -11.82 -76.42 8.14
CA ASP A 674 -13.06 -77.03 7.60
C ASP A 674 -14.34 -76.42 8.28
N GLN A 675 -15.48 -76.37 7.57
CA GLN A 675 -16.86 -75.97 7.98
C GLN A 675 -17.08 -74.57 8.63
N GLY A 676 -18.19 -73.84 8.39
CA GLY A 676 -19.34 -74.05 7.49
C GLY A 676 -20.69 -73.65 8.12
N THR A 677 -21.70 -73.38 7.27
CA THR A 677 -23.15 -73.17 7.55
C THR A 677 -23.61 -71.89 8.26
N ASP A 678 -24.80 -71.32 8.03
CA ASP A 678 -25.71 -71.31 6.84
C ASP A 678 -26.85 -70.26 7.05
N ASP A 679 -27.51 -69.91 5.94
CA ASP A 679 -28.89 -69.42 5.79
C ASP A 679 -29.37 -68.01 6.27
N THR A 680 -30.11 -67.41 5.34
CA THR A 680 -30.96 -66.19 5.22
C THR A 680 -31.84 -65.79 6.44
N THR A 681 -32.54 -64.64 6.53
CA THR A 681 -33.43 -63.85 5.63
C THR A 681 -33.63 -62.43 6.22
N ASP A 682 -33.71 -61.31 5.49
CA ASP A 682 -34.78 -60.76 4.62
C ASP A 682 -35.83 -59.83 5.32
N ASP A 683 -36.05 -58.67 4.69
CA ASP A 683 -37.22 -57.75 4.67
C ASP A 683 -37.68 -56.80 5.84
N THR A 684 -37.75 -55.50 5.46
CA THR A 684 -38.81 -54.46 5.66
C THR A 684 -39.19 -53.72 6.98
N THR A 685 -39.24 -52.38 6.84
CA THR A 685 -40.32 -51.39 7.19
C THR A 685 -40.56 -50.79 8.60
N ASP A 686 -40.34 -49.46 8.68
CA ASP A 686 -41.38 -48.39 8.72
C ASP A 686 -41.95 -47.84 10.08
N GLU A 687 -42.61 -46.68 9.96
CA GLU A 687 -42.77 -45.54 10.89
C GLU A 687 -43.75 -45.60 12.12
N THR A 688 -43.59 -44.58 12.99
CA THR A 688 -44.62 -43.78 13.76
C THR A 688 -45.17 -44.13 15.17
N GLU A 689 -45.06 -43.11 16.04
CA GLU A 689 -46.06 -42.51 16.99
C GLU A 689 -46.50 -43.09 18.38
N THR A 690 -46.24 -42.27 19.44
CA THR A 690 -47.14 -41.76 20.54
C THR A 690 -47.80 -42.72 21.59
N PRO A 691 -48.49 -42.26 22.69
CA PRO A 691 -48.12 -41.29 23.78
C PRO A 691 -48.57 -41.63 25.26
N ASP A 692 -48.25 -40.71 26.22
CA ASP A 692 -49.10 -40.12 27.33
C ASP A 692 -49.19 -40.62 28.83
N GLU A 693 -49.67 -39.68 29.71
CA GLU A 693 -50.28 -39.72 31.09
C GLU A 693 -49.39 -39.87 32.39
N THR A 694 -49.11 -38.81 33.21
CA THR A 694 -49.80 -38.20 34.44
C THR A 694 -49.53 -38.86 35.84
N ASP A 695 -49.80 -38.36 37.08
CA ASP A 695 -50.62 -37.25 37.68
C ASP A 695 -50.19 -36.84 39.15
N THR A 696 -50.65 -35.68 39.70
CA THR A 696 -50.70 -35.18 41.14
C THR A 696 -49.42 -34.87 41.97
N THR A 697 -49.30 -33.96 42.98
CA THR A 697 -50.01 -32.81 43.70
C THR A 697 -48.96 -32.15 44.68
N ASP A 698 -49.04 -31.11 45.56
CA ASP A 698 -49.95 -30.11 46.25
C ASP A 698 -48.98 -29.08 47.00
N ASP A 699 -49.22 -27.92 47.68
CA ASP A 699 -50.34 -26.96 47.99
C ASP A 699 -49.82 -25.62 48.68
N ASP A 700 -49.55 -24.54 47.90
CA ASP A 700 -49.86 -23.08 48.14
C ASP A 700 -49.12 -22.06 49.12
N THR A 701 -49.27 -20.74 48.79
CA THR A 701 -49.24 -19.46 49.59
C THR A 701 -48.07 -18.42 49.57
N THR A 702 -48.45 -17.12 49.58
CA THR A 702 -47.69 -15.83 49.68
C THR A 702 -48.39 -14.88 50.73
N PRO A 703 -48.09 -13.57 51.01
CA PRO A 703 -47.18 -12.56 50.40
C PRO A 703 -46.44 -11.55 51.38
N ASP A 704 -45.91 -10.47 50.79
CA ASP A 704 -45.29 -9.18 51.25
C ASP A 704 -46.14 -8.30 52.25
N PRO A 705 -45.74 -7.13 52.85
CA PRO A 705 -44.50 -6.30 52.76
C PRO A 705 -43.92 -5.70 54.10
N GLN A 706 -42.81 -4.92 54.04
CA GLN A 706 -42.62 -3.52 54.58
C GLN A 706 -41.16 -3.10 54.95
N ASP A 707 -40.82 -1.84 54.64
CA ASP A 707 -39.64 -1.04 55.06
C ASP A 707 -40.05 0.06 56.09
N PRO A 708 -39.20 0.50 57.07
CA PRO A 708 -38.52 1.82 56.99
C PRO A 708 -37.18 2.04 57.80
N ASP A 709 -36.16 2.59 57.12
CA ASP A 709 -35.54 3.93 57.38
C ASP A 709 -34.55 4.25 58.56
N GLU A 710 -33.69 5.27 58.33
CA GLU A 710 -32.71 6.06 59.15
C GLU A 710 -31.65 5.41 60.09
N THR A 711 -30.36 5.74 59.90
CA THR A 711 -29.62 6.78 60.70
C THR A 711 -28.12 6.94 60.37
N GLU A 712 -27.64 8.19 60.32
CA GLU A 712 -26.20 8.56 60.24
C GLU A 712 -25.47 8.50 61.61
N THR A 713 -24.14 8.29 61.60
CA THR A 713 -23.13 9.04 62.40
C THR A 713 -21.72 8.86 61.82
N GLY A 714 -20.92 9.92 61.68
CA GLY A 714 -19.55 9.89 61.12
C GLY A 714 -18.41 10.35 62.05
N ASN A 715 -17.20 10.51 61.47
CA ASN A 715 -15.87 10.79 62.07
C ASN A 715 -15.34 9.70 63.05
N ASP A 716 -14.02 9.48 63.16
CA ASP A 716 -12.90 10.41 63.01
C ASP A 716 -11.58 9.73 62.55
N ASP A 717 -10.65 10.55 62.06
CA ASP A 717 -9.29 10.24 61.53
C ASP A 717 -8.35 9.48 62.50
N THR A 718 -7.56 8.52 61.96
CA THR A 718 -6.17 8.28 62.41
C THR A 718 -5.24 7.79 61.28
N ASP A 719 -4.34 8.67 60.83
CA ASP A 719 -3.04 8.34 60.21
C ASP A 719 -2.21 7.32 61.04
N THR A 720 -1.75 6.25 60.39
CA THR A 720 -0.40 5.67 60.58
C THR A 720 0.11 5.08 59.25
N GLY A 721 0.88 5.85 58.49
CA GLY A 721 1.33 5.43 57.15
C GLY A 721 2.54 4.47 57.07
N ASP A 722 2.91 4.23 55.80
CA ASP A 722 4.26 3.93 55.29
C ASP A 722 4.91 2.57 55.62
N SER A 723 4.92 1.70 54.59
CA SER A 723 6.12 0.96 54.20
C SER A 723 6.24 0.93 52.66
N ASP A 724 6.61 2.09 52.12
CA ASP A 724 6.89 2.37 50.71
C ASP A 724 7.91 1.40 50.07
N THR A 725 7.65 0.98 48.82
CA THR A 725 8.58 0.26 47.93
C THR A 725 8.48 0.70 46.46
N ASP A 726 8.43 2.02 46.21
CA ASP A 726 9.16 2.72 45.13
C ASP A 726 9.31 1.99 43.77
N THR A 727 8.28 2.09 42.92
CA THR A 727 8.28 1.77 41.48
C THR A 727 7.38 2.75 40.71
N GLY A 728 7.88 3.35 39.63
CA GLY A 728 7.06 4.02 38.58
C GLY A 728 6.35 5.32 38.99
N ASP A 729 6.73 6.43 38.36
CA ASP A 729 6.04 7.74 38.51
C ASP A 729 4.65 7.68 37.84
N SER A 730 3.56 7.85 38.59
CA SER A 730 2.23 8.03 37.99
C SER A 730 1.37 9.02 38.77
N ASN A 731 0.59 9.82 38.03
CA ASN A 731 -0.41 10.76 38.57
C ASN A 731 -1.81 10.39 38.06
N ILE A 732 -2.09 9.08 37.95
CA ILE A 732 -3.38 8.55 37.51
C ILE A 732 -4.49 9.04 38.48
N PRO A 733 -5.60 9.62 37.99
CA PRO A 733 -6.67 10.09 38.85
C PRO A 733 -7.50 8.97 39.49
N ASP A 734 -7.67 9.03 40.82
CA ASP A 734 -8.64 8.25 41.61
C ASP A 734 -10.08 8.73 41.25
N LEU A 735 -10.72 8.04 40.30
CA LEU A 735 -12.08 8.31 39.79
C LEU A 735 -13.13 7.37 40.42
N ASP A 736 -14.41 7.57 40.08
CA ASP A 736 -15.47 6.58 40.35
C ASP A 736 -15.97 5.91 39.06
N ASP A 737 -16.60 4.74 39.22
CA ASP A 737 -17.01 3.84 38.13
C ASP A 737 -17.82 4.56 37.01
N GLU A 738 -18.61 5.59 37.37
CA GLU A 738 -19.42 6.37 36.39
C GLU A 738 -18.54 7.36 35.59
N LEU A 739 -17.45 7.86 36.17
CA LEU A 739 -16.48 8.76 35.50
C LEU A 739 -15.47 7.99 34.65
N GLU A 740 -15.02 6.81 35.08
CA GLU A 740 -14.13 5.95 34.28
C GLU A 740 -14.77 5.55 32.94
N ILE A 741 -16.01 5.04 32.98
CA ILE A 741 -16.77 4.66 31.79
C ILE A 741 -17.02 5.87 30.88
N ALA A 742 -17.30 7.04 31.45
CA ALA A 742 -17.51 8.27 30.68
C ALA A 742 -16.22 8.75 29.97
N ALA A 743 -15.05 8.55 30.57
CA ALA A 743 -13.77 8.86 29.95
C ALA A 743 -13.47 7.91 28.77
N LEU A 744 -13.68 6.61 28.93
CA LEU A 744 -13.52 5.63 27.85
C LEU A 744 -14.51 5.85 26.70
N ASP A 745 -15.78 6.15 27.00
CA ASP A 745 -16.80 6.55 26.00
C ASP A 745 -16.39 7.82 25.24
N GLN A 746 -15.75 8.80 25.90
CA GLN A 746 -15.25 10.01 25.25
C GLN A 746 -14.01 9.76 24.40
N ALA A 747 -13.04 8.96 24.88
CA ALA A 747 -11.84 8.60 24.13
C ALA A 747 -12.22 7.84 22.83
N ALA A 748 -13.14 6.88 22.93
CA ALA A 748 -13.65 6.16 21.76
C ALA A 748 -14.38 7.06 20.76
N THR A 749 -15.08 8.08 21.24
CA THR A 749 -15.70 9.11 20.38
C THR A 749 -14.67 9.97 19.65
N ALA A 750 -13.44 10.09 20.18
CA ALA A 750 -12.34 10.82 19.56
C ALA A 750 -11.52 9.98 18.58
N ILE A 751 -11.38 8.66 18.80
CA ILE A 751 -10.84 7.72 17.79
C ILE A 751 -11.80 7.62 16.59
N GLY A 752 -13.09 7.43 16.85
CA GLY A 752 -14.15 7.44 15.83
C GLY A 752 -14.29 6.15 15.00
N ASP A 753 -15.10 6.22 13.94
CA ASP A 753 -15.49 5.06 13.13
C ASP A 753 -14.43 4.71 12.06
N GLY A 754 -14.01 3.45 12.01
CA GLY A 754 -13.30 2.86 10.85
C GLY A 754 -11.97 2.19 11.18
N ILE A 755 -11.14 2.00 10.16
CA ILE A 755 -9.81 1.40 10.28
C ILE A 755 -8.78 2.52 10.39
N LEU A 756 -8.11 2.62 11.55
CA LEU A 756 -6.96 3.48 11.72
C LEU A 756 -5.72 2.76 11.20
N ASN A 757 -4.94 3.44 10.35
CA ASN A 757 -3.68 2.94 9.80
C ASN A 757 -2.52 3.65 10.49
N LEU A 758 -1.71 2.87 11.22
CA LEU A 758 -0.56 3.34 12.00
C LEU A 758 0.74 3.36 11.19
N GLY A 759 0.74 2.83 9.96
CA GLY A 759 1.90 2.79 9.09
C GLY A 759 2.90 1.69 9.46
N ARG A 760 4.19 1.96 9.24
CA ARG A 760 5.31 1.02 9.43
C ARG A 760 6.53 1.71 10.06
N GLY A 761 6.31 2.56 11.05
CA GLY A 761 7.42 3.14 11.81
C GLY A 761 8.11 2.06 12.64
N ASP A 762 9.40 2.30 12.93
CA ASP A 762 10.26 1.34 13.62
C ASP A 762 9.72 0.99 15.02
N GLU A 763 8.90 1.86 15.63
CA GLU A 763 8.26 1.64 16.94
C GLU A 763 7.41 0.35 17.05
N TYR A 764 6.91 -0.21 15.94
CA TYR A 764 6.09 -1.43 15.95
C TYR A 764 6.85 -2.72 15.59
N PHE A 765 8.16 -2.66 15.36
CA PHE A 765 8.97 -3.77 14.81
C PHE A 765 10.37 -3.82 15.44
N GLY A 766 11.02 -4.99 15.45
CA GLY A 766 12.40 -5.12 15.97
C GLY A 766 12.52 -5.00 17.50
N GLN A 767 11.40 -4.94 18.23
CA GLN A 767 11.35 -4.70 19.67
C GLN A 767 11.60 -6.00 20.45
N ASP A 768 12.74 -6.07 21.17
CA ASP A 768 13.12 -7.23 22.02
C ASP A 768 12.22 -7.35 23.26
N ASP A 769 12.03 -6.25 23.99
CA ASP A 769 10.98 -6.07 25.00
C ASP A 769 9.81 -5.29 24.37
N PHE A 770 8.56 -5.66 24.67
CA PHE A 770 7.39 -5.05 24.01
C PHE A 770 6.09 -5.23 24.80
N THR A 771 5.28 -4.18 24.86
CA THR A 771 3.89 -4.22 25.34
C THR A 771 2.95 -3.65 24.28
N ALA A 772 1.91 -4.39 23.93
CA ALA A 772 0.77 -3.86 23.17
C ALA A 772 -0.53 -4.01 23.97
N SER A 773 -1.33 -2.94 23.98
CA SER A 773 -2.64 -2.88 24.63
C SER A 773 -3.72 -2.43 23.65
N VAL A 774 -4.96 -2.86 23.87
CA VAL A 774 -6.15 -2.28 23.23
C VAL A 774 -7.33 -2.33 24.20
N THR A 775 -8.02 -1.19 24.34
CA THR A 775 -9.18 -1.03 25.22
C THR A 775 -10.45 -0.90 24.36
N PHE A 776 -11.42 -1.79 24.52
CA PHE A 776 -12.53 -1.95 23.57
C PHE A 776 -13.86 -2.37 24.23
N ALA A 777 -14.96 -2.15 23.51
CA ALA A 777 -16.30 -2.66 23.85
C ALA A 777 -16.99 -3.17 22.57
N LEU A 778 -17.74 -4.27 22.67
CA LEU A 778 -18.46 -4.87 21.53
C LEU A 778 -19.87 -4.28 21.36
N ASP A 779 -20.34 -4.15 20.11
CA ASP A 779 -21.75 -3.79 19.84
C ASP A 779 -22.73 -4.96 20.07
N ASP A 780 -22.29 -6.20 19.83
CA ASP A 780 -23.02 -7.45 20.05
C ASP A 780 -22.01 -8.60 20.27
N LEU A 781 -22.41 -9.66 20.98
CA LEU A 781 -21.61 -10.87 21.18
C LEU A 781 -21.71 -11.85 20.00
N ASP A 782 -22.76 -11.75 19.17
CA ASP A 782 -22.94 -12.53 17.94
C ASP A 782 -22.45 -11.74 16.68
N ALA A 783 -21.46 -10.84 16.84
CA ALA A 783 -21.06 -9.86 15.81
C ALA A 783 -20.17 -10.41 14.67
N GLY A 784 -19.67 -11.65 14.75
CA GLY A 784 -18.70 -12.20 13.82
C GLY A 784 -17.25 -11.80 14.13
N ARG A 785 -16.40 -11.79 13.10
CA ARG A 785 -14.95 -11.55 13.22
C ARG A 785 -14.60 -10.07 13.03
N GLY A 786 -13.87 -9.49 13.99
CA GLY A 786 -13.35 -8.13 13.90
C GLY A 786 -11.94 -8.02 14.50
N ARG A 787 -11.03 -7.29 13.83
CA ARG A 787 -9.66 -7.08 14.33
C ARG A 787 -9.56 -5.80 15.14
N LEU A 788 -9.05 -5.92 16.37
CA LEU A 788 -8.81 -4.80 17.27
C LEU A 788 -7.48 -4.13 16.96
N LEU A 789 -6.41 -4.92 16.88
CA LEU A 789 -5.05 -4.49 16.54
C LEU A 789 -4.38 -5.54 15.64
N TRP A 790 -3.64 -5.12 14.62
CA TRP A 790 -3.02 -6.05 13.65
C TRP A 790 -1.69 -5.56 13.09
N ASN A 791 -0.60 -6.27 13.40
CA ASN A 791 0.72 -6.17 12.77
C ASN A 791 1.00 -7.47 12.00
N HIS A 792 0.92 -7.43 10.66
CA HIS A 792 0.80 -8.65 9.87
C HIS A 792 2.05 -9.53 9.93
N MET A 793 1.84 -10.85 10.09
CA MET A 793 2.88 -11.87 10.30
C MET A 793 3.69 -11.74 11.60
N ASN A 794 3.36 -10.78 12.47
CA ASN A 794 4.09 -10.48 13.70
C ASN A 794 3.22 -10.63 14.95
N TYR A 795 2.17 -9.81 15.13
CA TYR A 795 1.24 -9.93 16.26
C TYR A 795 -0.14 -9.35 15.96
N GLY A 796 -1.16 -9.72 16.76
CA GLY A 796 -2.49 -9.14 16.60
C GLY A 796 -3.50 -9.60 17.64
N ILE A 797 -4.56 -8.81 17.78
CA ILE A 797 -5.68 -9.02 18.69
C ILE A 797 -6.96 -8.96 17.87
N GLN A 798 -7.78 -10.00 17.94
CA GLN A 798 -9.00 -10.16 17.16
C GLN A 798 -10.09 -10.78 18.02
N VAL A 799 -11.32 -10.35 17.83
CA VAL A 799 -12.51 -11.02 18.38
C VAL A 799 -13.18 -11.85 17.29
N GLN A 800 -13.77 -12.97 17.67
CA GLN A 800 -14.74 -13.66 16.84
C GLN A 800 -15.92 -14.09 17.70
N ASP A 801 -17.07 -13.45 17.51
CA ASP A 801 -18.24 -13.61 18.39
C ASP A 801 -17.80 -13.35 19.87
N ASP A 802 -17.98 -14.30 20.81
CA ASP A 802 -17.45 -14.17 22.18
C ASP A 802 -16.08 -14.85 22.44
N ASP A 803 -15.42 -15.38 21.39
CA ASP A 803 -14.02 -15.86 21.46
C ASP A 803 -13.02 -14.69 21.33
N LEU A 804 -11.99 -14.68 22.20
CA LEU A 804 -10.80 -13.84 22.02
C LEU A 804 -9.71 -14.63 21.26
N MET A 805 -9.10 -14.00 20.26
CA MET A 805 -8.01 -14.56 19.46
C MET A 805 -6.79 -13.64 19.48
N VAL A 806 -5.66 -14.18 19.95
CA VAL A 806 -4.36 -13.50 19.95
C VAL A 806 -3.42 -14.19 18.97
N TYR A 807 -2.63 -13.38 18.26
CA TYR A 807 -1.64 -13.80 17.29
C TYR A 807 -0.26 -13.30 17.72
N PHE A 808 0.78 -14.13 17.66
CA PHE A 808 2.16 -13.72 17.98
C PHE A 808 3.21 -14.59 17.28
N ALA A 809 4.30 -13.97 16.80
CA ALA A 809 5.46 -14.61 16.19
C ALA A 809 6.75 -14.10 16.85
N GLU A 810 7.48 -15.03 17.47
CA GLU A 810 8.90 -14.88 17.84
C GLU A 810 9.76 -14.74 16.56
N ASP A 811 10.89 -14.03 16.60
CA ASP A 811 11.68 -13.79 15.38
C ASP A 811 12.11 -15.10 14.66
N GLY A 812 12.03 -15.05 13.33
CA GLY A 812 12.23 -16.18 12.45
C GLY A 812 11.21 -17.32 12.57
N GLN A 813 10.22 -17.25 13.49
CA GLN A 813 9.20 -18.27 13.67
C GLN A 813 7.91 -17.97 12.87
N ARG A 814 6.99 -18.93 12.86
CA ARG A 814 5.65 -18.77 12.27
C ARG A 814 4.68 -18.20 13.32
N LEU A 815 3.81 -17.29 12.87
CA LEU A 815 2.71 -16.73 13.65
C LEU A 815 1.87 -17.83 14.33
N GLN A 816 1.92 -17.88 15.66
CA GLN A 816 1.08 -18.72 16.51
C GLN A 816 -0.28 -18.06 16.74
N VAL A 817 -1.30 -18.87 17.06
CA VAL A 817 -2.66 -18.40 17.36
C VAL A 817 -3.12 -18.99 18.70
N TYR A 818 -3.51 -18.12 19.62
CA TYR A 818 -4.05 -18.46 20.93
C TYR A 818 -5.54 -18.10 20.94
N THR A 819 -6.42 -19.10 20.98
CA THR A 819 -7.88 -18.90 21.03
C THR A 819 -8.41 -19.19 22.43
N PHE A 820 -9.00 -18.17 23.06
CA PHE A 820 -9.66 -18.26 24.35
C PHE A 820 -11.16 -18.31 24.12
N LYS A 821 -11.74 -19.51 24.28
CA LYS A 821 -13.15 -19.73 23.95
C LYS A 821 -14.10 -19.22 25.01
N ASP A 822 -15.20 -18.63 24.56
CA ASP A 822 -16.17 -17.96 25.41
C ASP A 822 -15.44 -16.97 26.36
N ALA A 823 -14.53 -16.13 25.86
CA ALA A 823 -13.71 -15.23 26.70
C ALA A 823 -14.51 -14.00 27.17
N ILE A 824 -15.11 -13.28 26.23
CA ILE A 824 -15.83 -12.02 26.47
C ILE A 824 -17.25 -12.34 26.96
N LYS A 825 -17.80 -11.62 27.95
CA LYS A 825 -19.02 -12.08 28.67
C LYS A 825 -20.22 -11.14 28.58
N ASP A 826 -19.98 -9.90 28.19
CA ASP A 826 -20.97 -8.84 28.00
C ASP A 826 -20.38 -7.80 27.03
N THR A 827 -20.99 -6.61 26.96
CA THR A 827 -20.66 -5.54 26.00
C THR A 827 -20.13 -4.30 26.71
N ASP A 828 -19.63 -4.45 27.93
CA ASP A 828 -19.03 -3.36 28.69
C ASP A 828 -17.57 -3.15 28.23
N TRP A 829 -16.81 -2.28 28.90
CA TRP A 829 -15.42 -2.01 28.53
C TRP A 829 -14.48 -3.12 29.00
N HIS A 830 -13.69 -3.64 28.07
CA HIS A 830 -12.67 -4.69 28.25
C HIS A 830 -11.31 -4.21 27.74
N ASP A 831 -10.24 -4.90 28.12
CA ASP A 831 -8.91 -4.73 27.50
C ASP A 831 -8.13 -6.03 27.35
N VAL A 832 -7.14 -6.01 26.45
CA VAL A 832 -6.18 -7.11 26.22
C VAL A 832 -4.77 -6.52 26.21
N GLN A 833 -3.84 -7.15 26.94
CA GLN A 833 -2.40 -6.84 26.84
C GLN A 833 -1.62 -8.05 26.33
N LEU A 834 -0.69 -7.78 25.43
CA LEU A 834 0.36 -8.68 24.97
C LEU A 834 1.69 -8.16 25.52
N VAL A 835 2.41 -8.96 26.31
CA VAL A 835 3.68 -8.56 26.92
C VAL A 835 4.77 -9.56 26.54
N LEU A 836 5.86 -9.06 25.97
CA LEU A 836 7.10 -9.77 25.65
C LEU A 836 8.23 -9.21 26.52
N ASP A 837 8.89 -10.08 27.29
CA ASP A 837 9.96 -9.79 28.25
C ASP A 837 11.17 -10.70 27.92
N ASP A 838 12.26 -10.12 27.39
CA ASP A 838 13.46 -10.87 26.99
C ASP A 838 14.40 -11.15 28.18
N GLU A 839 14.38 -10.35 29.28
CA GLU A 839 15.17 -10.70 30.49
C GLU A 839 14.57 -11.94 31.21
N ALA A 840 13.28 -12.22 31.05
CA ALA A 840 12.60 -13.39 31.60
C ALA A 840 12.49 -14.60 30.64
N ASP A 841 12.83 -14.47 29.35
CA ASP A 841 12.50 -15.40 28.27
C ASP A 841 10.96 -15.64 28.12
N THR A 842 10.08 -14.62 28.24
CA THR A 842 8.60 -14.86 28.28
C THR A 842 7.72 -14.00 27.36
N PHE A 843 6.68 -14.63 26.81
CA PHE A 843 5.52 -13.97 26.20
C PHE A 843 4.25 -14.27 27.01
N SER A 844 3.46 -13.25 27.35
CA SER A 844 2.28 -13.36 28.21
C SER A 844 1.06 -12.59 27.64
N ILE A 845 -0.13 -13.13 27.88
CA ILE A 845 -1.41 -12.60 27.39
C ILE A 845 -2.34 -12.38 28.59
N TYR A 846 -2.85 -11.16 28.71
CA TYR A 846 -3.80 -10.73 29.74
C TYR A 846 -5.13 -10.30 29.10
N PHE A 847 -6.22 -10.46 29.84
CA PHE A 847 -7.55 -9.97 29.49
C PHE A 847 -8.26 -9.49 30.76
N ASP A 848 -8.78 -8.27 30.74
CA ASP A 848 -9.28 -7.55 31.93
C ASP A 848 -8.26 -7.60 33.11
N GLY A 849 -6.97 -7.48 32.77
CA GLY A 849 -5.83 -7.60 33.70
C GLY A 849 -5.50 -9.01 34.20
N GLU A 850 -6.36 -10.01 34.05
CA GLU A 850 -6.08 -11.39 34.47
C GLU A 850 -5.25 -12.16 33.42
N LEU A 851 -4.21 -12.86 33.88
CA LEU A 851 -3.29 -13.63 33.03
C LEU A 851 -3.99 -14.87 32.44
N LEU A 852 -4.27 -14.85 31.13
CA LEU A 852 -4.86 -15.97 30.39
C LEU A 852 -3.83 -17.04 30.02
N GLN A 853 -2.62 -16.62 29.62
CA GLN A 853 -1.58 -17.50 29.08
C GLN A 853 -0.19 -16.89 29.31
N SER A 854 0.81 -17.73 29.60
CA SER A 854 2.22 -17.33 29.60
C SER A 854 3.07 -18.46 29.04
N GLN A 855 3.95 -18.13 28.10
CA GLN A 855 4.87 -19.01 27.40
C GLN A 855 6.30 -18.65 27.79
N SER A 856 7.09 -19.63 28.25
CA SER A 856 8.49 -19.46 28.66
C SER A 856 9.45 -20.10 27.66
N GLY A 857 10.61 -19.48 27.48
CA GLY A 857 11.57 -19.81 26.43
C GLY A 857 11.20 -19.20 25.07
N VAL A 858 10.55 -18.04 25.06
CA VAL A 858 10.48 -17.14 23.90
C VAL A 858 11.71 -16.24 23.98
N THR A 859 12.47 -16.11 22.90
CA THR A 859 13.78 -15.45 22.90
C THR A 859 13.99 -14.61 21.64
N GLY A 860 14.13 -13.30 21.80
CA GLY A 860 14.18 -12.34 20.70
C GLY A 860 12.82 -11.76 20.30
N GLY A 861 12.88 -10.53 19.81
CA GLY A 861 11.74 -9.62 19.66
C GLY A 861 10.72 -9.88 18.55
N VAL A 862 9.87 -8.87 18.36
CA VAL A 862 9.02 -8.71 17.18
C VAL A 862 9.90 -8.60 15.93
N ALA A 863 9.66 -9.41 14.91
CA ALA A 863 10.49 -9.42 13.70
C ALA A 863 10.45 -8.11 12.87
N ASP A 864 11.53 -7.84 12.14
CA ASP A 864 11.74 -6.70 11.22
C ASP A 864 10.54 -6.36 10.31
N PRO A 865 10.39 -5.09 9.87
CA PRO A 865 9.23 -4.62 9.11
C PRO A 865 9.04 -5.32 7.76
N LYS A 866 7.94 -6.07 7.65
CA LYS A 866 7.50 -6.76 6.42
C LYS A 866 6.29 -6.03 5.84
N TRP A 867 6.48 -5.33 4.72
CA TRP A 867 5.54 -4.87 3.65
C TRP A 867 4.07 -4.42 3.93
N TRP A 868 3.51 -4.56 5.13
CA TRP A 868 2.12 -4.24 5.47
C TRP A 868 2.09 -3.26 6.64
N ASP A 869 1.07 -2.41 6.65
CA ASP A 869 0.89 -1.44 7.73
C ASP A 869 0.28 -2.08 8.98
N VAL A 870 0.64 -1.56 10.15
CA VAL A 870 -0.05 -1.86 11.40
C VAL A 870 -1.39 -1.12 11.42
N THR A 871 -2.45 -1.80 11.85
CA THR A 871 -3.84 -1.29 11.75
C THR A 871 -4.64 -1.57 13.01
N VAL A 872 -5.56 -0.67 13.33
CA VAL A 872 -6.49 -0.74 14.47
C VAL A 872 -7.93 -0.66 13.94
N GLY A 873 -8.85 -1.45 14.51
CA GLY A 873 -10.26 -1.51 14.09
C GLY A 873 -10.56 -2.28 12.80
N GLY A 874 -9.56 -2.93 12.18
CA GLY A 874 -9.73 -3.79 10.99
C GLY A 874 -8.41 -4.04 10.28
N THR A 875 -8.44 -4.29 8.95
CA THR A 875 -7.22 -4.24 8.11
C THR A 875 -7.49 -3.66 6.72
N ALA A 876 -6.58 -2.85 6.21
CA ALA A 876 -6.71 -2.14 4.93
C ALA A 876 -6.75 -3.04 3.67
N PHE A 877 -6.66 -4.36 3.82
CA PHE A 877 -6.54 -5.35 2.74
C PHE A 877 -7.51 -6.54 2.84
N GLN A 878 -8.40 -6.58 3.85
CA GLN A 878 -9.45 -7.62 3.98
C GLN A 878 -10.79 -6.99 4.38
N ASN A 879 -11.64 -6.74 3.37
CA ASN A 879 -12.92 -5.98 3.46
C ASN A 879 -14.04 -6.63 4.31
N ASN A 880 -13.72 -7.62 5.15
CA ASN A 880 -14.67 -8.44 5.92
C ASN A 880 -14.29 -8.54 7.41
N ASP A 881 -13.25 -7.84 7.86
CA ASP A 881 -12.66 -7.97 9.21
C ASP A 881 -12.76 -6.67 10.04
N ASP A 882 -13.60 -5.73 9.57
CA ASP A 882 -13.91 -4.44 10.19
C ASP A 882 -14.55 -4.66 11.58
N PHE A 883 -13.97 -4.08 12.62
CA PHE A 883 -14.44 -4.26 14.00
C PHE A 883 -15.85 -3.69 14.22
N GLN A 884 -16.72 -4.48 14.83
CA GLN A 884 -18.12 -4.11 15.14
C GLN A 884 -18.25 -3.78 16.63
N GLY A 885 -17.80 -2.58 17.00
CA GLY A 885 -17.75 -2.10 18.36
C GLY A 885 -16.99 -0.78 18.44
N ARG A 886 -16.49 -0.45 19.63
CA ARG A 886 -15.80 0.80 19.93
C ARG A 886 -14.43 0.52 20.55
N ILE A 887 -13.40 1.24 20.12
CA ILE A 887 -12.05 1.20 20.72
C ILE A 887 -11.85 2.54 21.42
N ALA A 888 -11.52 2.51 22.71
CA ALA A 888 -11.24 3.71 23.51
C ALA A 888 -9.76 4.11 23.46
N ASP A 889 -8.87 3.12 23.40
CA ASP A 889 -7.42 3.31 23.40
C ASP A 889 -6.71 2.13 22.69
N PHE A 890 -5.51 2.40 22.18
CA PHE A 890 -4.52 1.40 21.80
C PHE A 890 -3.12 1.98 22.04
N SER A 891 -2.18 1.15 22.49
CA SER A 891 -0.81 1.57 22.81
C SER A 891 0.17 0.47 22.41
N ILE A 892 1.35 0.86 21.90
CA ILE A 892 2.45 -0.04 21.50
C ILE A 892 3.77 0.57 21.97
N ILE A 893 4.45 -0.12 22.87
CA ILE A 893 5.55 0.41 23.68
C ILE A 893 6.74 -0.55 23.62
N ASP A 894 7.96 -0.01 23.60
CA ASP A 894 9.24 -0.73 23.50
C ASP A 894 9.80 -1.23 24.85
N GLU A 895 8.89 -1.52 25.80
CA GLU A 895 9.24 -2.10 27.10
C GLU A 895 8.20 -3.11 27.61
N SER A 896 8.62 -3.98 28.52
CA SER A 896 7.84 -5.02 29.17
C SER A 896 7.17 -4.49 30.45
N LEU A 897 5.84 -4.28 30.43
CA LEU A 897 5.09 -3.73 31.57
C LEU A 897 4.47 -4.80 32.48
N ASP A 898 4.60 -4.60 33.80
CA ASP A 898 3.89 -5.37 34.84
C ASP A 898 2.38 -5.05 34.79
N ILE A 899 1.54 -6.06 34.55
CA ILE A 899 0.06 -5.91 34.47
C ILE A 899 -0.59 -6.28 35.82
N ASP A 900 -1.24 -5.31 36.47
CA ASP A 900 -1.93 -5.52 37.75
C ASP A 900 -3.45 -5.73 37.56
N SER A 901 -3.97 -6.91 37.91
CA SER A 901 -5.41 -7.21 37.95
C SER A 901 -6.15 -6.55 39.13
N GLY A 902 -5.43 -5.78 39.96
CA GLY A 902 -6.00 -4.87 40.95
C GLY A 902 -6.51 -3.54 40.38
N MET A 903 -6.08 -3.15 39.16
CA MET A 903 -6.52 -1.93 38.47
C MET A 903 -7.86 -2.11 37.75
N SER A 904 -8.67 -1.05 37.68
CA SER A 904 -9.78 -0.96 36.73
C SER A 904 -9.28 -1.02 35.28
N VAL A 905 -10.19 -1.20 34.31
CA VAL A 905 -9.86 -1.08 32.88
C VAL A 905 -9.29 0.32 32.60
N PHE A 906 -9.96 1.37 33.06
CA PHE A 906 -9.50 2.76 32.89
C PHE A 906 -8.14 3.04 33.55
N GLU A 907 -7.92 2.59 34.80
CA GLU A 907 -6.64 2.75 35.50
C GLU A 907 -5.50 2.05 34.75
N ARG A 908 -5.76 0.86 34.18
CA ARG A 908 -4.78 0.08 33.41
C ARG A 908 -4.53 0.68 32.03
N THR A 909 -5.55 1.16 31.33
CA THR A 909 -5.41 1.98 30.12
C THR A 909 -4.51 3.19 30.40
N ALA A 910 -4.83 3.99 31.41
CA ALA A 910 -4.09 5.20 31.77
C ALA A 910 -2.66 4.92 32.30
N TYR A 911 -2.43 3.74 32.89
CA TYR A 911 -1.08 3.29 33.26
C TYR A 911 -0.22 2.97 32.04
N ILE A 912 -0.79 2.34 31.01
CA ILE A 912 -0.06 1.96 29.78
C ILE A 912 0.13 3.19 28.88
N ASP A 913 -0.92 3.99 28.65
CA ASP A 913 -0.88 5.29 27.93
C ASP A 913 0.20 6.24 28.51
N ALA A 914 0.39 6.25 29.83
CA ALA A 914 1.43 7.04 30.48
C ALA A 914 2.89 6.63 30.17
N HIS A 915 3.10 5.50 29.48
CA HIS A 915 4.40 5.04 28.97
C HIS A 915 4.50 5.16 27.43
N ASP A 916 3.43 5.50 26.71
CA ASP A 916 3.44 5.68 25.24
C ASP A 916 3.94 7.08 24.84
N ASP A 917 5.25 7.28 24.98
CA ASP A 917 5.99 8.49 24.59
C ASP A 917 6.15 8.61 23.04
N LEU A 918 5.53 7.70 22.25
CA LEU A 918 5.92 7.41 20.85
C LEU A 918 4.79 7.53 19.81
N ASN A 919 3.53 7.29 20.17
CA ASN A 919 2.40 7.35 19.23
C ASN A 919 1.83 8.77 19.09
N SER A 920 2.08 9.41 17.94
CA SER A 920 1.59 10.77 17.62
C SER A 920 0.07 10.90 17.45
N SER A 921 -0.67 9.80 17.60
CA SER A 921 -2.13 9.78 17.75
C SER A 921 -2.62 10.12 19.16
N ASN A 922 -1.70 10.29 20.12
CA ASN A 922 -1.91 10.51 21.55
C ASN A 922 -3.24 11.25 21.87
N LEU A 923 -4.22 10.47 22.33
CA LEU A 923 -5.52 10.94 22.82
C LEU A 923 -5.55 11.00 24.35
N ASP A 924 -4.40 11.39 24.94
CA ASP A 924 -4.10 11.64 26.36
C ASP A 924 -5.32 11.43 27.26
N VAL A 925 -5.53 10.19 27.71
CA VAL A 925 -6.73 9.82 28.47
C VAL A 925 -6.79 10.64 29.76
N ILE A 926 -5.61 11.00 30.28
CA ILE A 926 -5.39 11.85 31.45
C ILE A 926 -5.64 13.34 31.10
N GLY A 927 -5.19 13.80 29.94
CA GLY A 927 -5.36 15.16 29.41
C GLY A 927 -6.81 15.54 29.12
N VAL A 928 -7.65 14.57 28.73
CA VAL A 928 -9.10 14.75 28.57
C VAL A 928 -9.83 14.69 29.93
N ALA A 929 -9.45 13.78 30.83
CA ALA A 929 -10.14 13.55 32.10
C ALA A 929 -9.99 14.68 33.14
N LEU A 930 -8.94 15.51 33.07
CA LEU A 930 -8.58 16.46 34.13
C LEU A 930 -9.38 17.78 34.20
N VAL A 931 -10.57 17.86 33.59
CA VAL A 931 -11.49 19.01 33.77
C VAL A 931 -12.95 18.56 33.97
N GLU A 932 -13.48 18.67 35.20
CA GLU A 932 -14.88 18.38 35.55
C GLU A 932 -15.92 19.18 34.70
N ASP A 933 -15.51 20.28 34.06
CA ASP A 933 -16.34 21.14 33.20
C ASP A 933 -16.37 20.70 31.70
N SER A 934 -15.64 19.64 31.28
CA SER A 934 -15.59 19.20 29.86
C SER A 934 -16.24 17.86 29.52
N LEU A 935 -16.67 17.06 30.50
CA LEU A 935 -17.47 15.85 30.28
C LEU A 935 -18.94 16.24 29.98
N ASP A 936 -19.40 16.07 28.73
CA ASP A 936 -20.74 16.51 28.29
C ASP A 936 -21.82 15.47 28.59
N PHE A 937 -22.29 15.45 29.85
CA PHE A 937 -23.38 14.57 30.32
C PHE A 937 -24.75 14.95 29.69
N ALA A 938 -25.05 14.40 28.50
CA ALA A 938 -26.19 14.80 27.63
C ALA A 938 -27.31 13.76 27.44
#